data_AF-A0AAV2Q6Z6-F1
#
_entry.id   AF-A0AAV2Q6Z6-F1
#
_cell.length_a   1.000
_cell.length_b   1.000
_cell.length_c   1.000
_cell.angle_alpha   90.00
_cell.angle_beta   90.00
_cell.angle_gamma   90.00
#
_symmetry.space_group_name_H-M   'P 1'
#
loop_
_entity.id
_entity.type
_entity.pdbx_description
1 polymer ?
#
loop_
_entity_poly.entity_id
_entity_poly.type
_entity_poly.pdbx_seq_one_letter_code
_entity_poly.pdbx_strand_id
1 'polypeptide(L)'
;MSESSGIEEDVRTELCKRLLPALDHDFKTHPEVDLNFCHLLTPNAGGDGNGREVEAKNIFQEVRPDGVQPKAWVIAGEAGQGRTTLARRIAHAWLRKENTFPNLLNYKIAFLVEGDIVARKGCWETLKSFIPDTVETWSAAVVAEWLEEANILLIVDDFACKEALETVGEAILEWEDMEVLLFTTIADAEHTTDFLGDYKPVLPYRLTGLLLENAFLIASNIFVKKSMKGFKEWVNKNIGITEEIMTYPALVNAMSLAWLKGKLKNIRTKTELLWAIFHNIMSSGESGTSFEVSESLAYELGKVANEALERRRNLVKKDFDDAIAVLKTSCDNKPLLEKICTFSSQTSSSISLPHILSQFFVSWYFVNYLLKGGRTLQRMLKYHFDEDNVAVLVAGHLGKVLTENPKLDEAELSRAVKHLILHMDKAKDRYGYLVRVYNECFLHPRVMALVEKTVVYTKTIELYTKSILVCPLKFLLENHLPDRLAFVVRYGNSGAGIDEAVSTMADTQVFLTIAVMNHMGWQFPQTSDHLISMLKSSKAKLQNFIGCINAKTVKDLSNYESTKNLVCFRNRVKSLEIVQAMLDVPSKIPSLMWLEMDLDLPLAELENVIKPKKITPLLDIRFKNATDQDIPFICDFLLKISSRYSGVHLRTSSVTVKGTIHLLKTLFKKGCYLNAEKEAIAEYRKWRYPPLCNLPKGTELTDENVKPMIGFDDCHHYSDNDIRSSYIASEDDILSLTYFLESAETLQYIRYVCANFMVTKNNKGINANLIKAGVWYVQTTPR
;
A
#
# COMPACT_ATOMS: atom_id res chain seq x y z
N MET A 1 21.39 -14.80 -42.06
CA MET A 1 19.92 -14.55 -41.97
C MET A 1 19.04 -15.76 -42.31
N SER A 2 19.41 -16.70 -43.19
CA SER A 2 18.56 -17.90 -43.45
C SER A 2 18.76 -19.04 -42.45
N GLU A 3 19.91 -19.11 -41.76
CA GLU A 3 20.17 -20.13 -40.72
C GLU A 3 19.49 -19.78 -39.39
N SER A 4 19.53 -18.51 -38.95
CA SER A 4 18.95 -18.06 -37.69
C SER A 4 17.42 -18.19 -37.61
N SER A 5 16.69 -18.12 -38.74
CA SER A 5 15.26 -18.40 -38.79
C SER A 5 14.91 -19.88 -38.57
N GLY A 6 15.82 -20.80 -38.94
CA GLY A 6 15.65 -22.22 -38.66
C GLY A 6 15.80 -22.53 -37.17
N ILE A 7 16.81 -21.91 -36.54
CA ILE A 7 17.05 -21.98 -35.09
C ILE A 7 15.82 -21.54 -34.30
N GLU A 8 15.22 -20.40 -34.68
CA GLU A 8 14.05 -19.85 -34.00
C GLU A 8 12.85 -20.80 -34.05
N GLU A 9 12.52 -21.34 -35.22
CA GLU A 9 11.36 -22.24 -35.36
C GLU A 9 11.62 -23.60 -34.71
N ASP A 10 12.85 -24.11 -34.72
CA ASP A 10 13.22 -25.36 -34.07
C ASP A 10 13.14 -25.25 -32.54
N VAL A 11 13.71 -24.19 -31.96
CA VAL A 11 13.64 -23.93 -30.51
C VAL A 11 12.20 -23.67 -30.09
N ARG A 12 11.44 -22.88 -30.86
CA ARG A 12 10.01 -22.66 -30.59
C ARG A 12 9.22 -23.97 -30.65
N THR A 13 9.46 -24.80 -31.66
CA THR A 13 8.79 -26.09 -31.82
C THR A 13 9.07 -26.99 -30.64
N GLU A 14 10.30 -27.02 -30.14
CA GLU A 14 10.65 -27.82 -28.96
C GLU A 14 10.06 -27.26 -27.67
N LEU A 15 10.11 -25.95 -27.46
CA LEU A 15 9.45 -25.30 -26.33
C LEU A 15 7.94 -25.60 -26.35
N CYS A 16 7.30 -25.55 -27.51
CA CYS A 16 5.91 -25.98 -27.71
C CYS A 16 5.74 -27.46 -27.34
N LYS A 17 6.60 -28.37 -27.78
CA LYS A 17 6.49 -29.80 -27.44
C LYS A 17 6.65 -30.07 -25.94
N ARG A 18 7.59 -29.39 -25.27
CA ARG A 18 7.92 -29.62 -23.85
C ARG A 18 6.95 -28.92 -22.89
N LEU A 19 6.66 -27.65 -23.13
CA LEU A 19 5.92 -26.80 -22.19
C LEU A 19 4.43 -26.75 -22.49
N LEU A 20 4.02 -26.76 -23.77
CA LEU A 20 2.61 -26.59 -24.12
C LEU A 20 1.71 -27.69 -23.57
N PRO A 21 2.06 -28.99 -23.55
CA PRO A 21 1.19 -30.01 -22.96
C PRO A 21 0.99 -29.83 -21.45
N ALA A 22 2.05 -29.44 -20.73
CA ALA A 22 1.98 -29.20 -19.29
C ALA A 22 1.15 -27.96 -18.98
N LEU A 23 1.37 -26.86 -19.70
CA LEU A 23 0.60 -25.62 -19.55
C LEU A 23 -0.86 -25.83 -20.01
N ASP A 24 -1.10 -26.53 -21.13
CA ASP A 24 -2.46 -26.87 -21.59
C ASP A 24 -3.18 -27.75 -20.58
N HIS A 25 -2.48 -28.68 -19.93
CA HIS A 25 -3.06 -29.48 -18.86
C HIS A 25 -3.44 -28.57 -17.69
N ASP A 26 -2.51 -27.77 -17.19
CA ASP A 26 -2.75 -26.82 -16.10
C ASP A 26 -3.93 -25.89 -16.39
N PHE A 27 -4.04 -25.32 -17.60
CA PHE A 27 -5.13 -24.43 -17.98
C PHE A 27 -6.43 -25.18 -18.35
N LYS A 28 -6.39 -26.47 -18.70
CA LYS A 28 -7.59 -27.30 -18.89
C LYS A 28 -8.15 -27.83 -17.57
N THR A 29 -7.30 -28.14 -16.60
CA THR A 29 -7.70 -28.57 -15.25
C THR A 29 -8.01 -27.39 -14.35
N HIS A 30 -7.46 -26.21 -14.65
CA HIS A 30 -7.75 -24.94 -13.99
C HIS A 30 -8.12 -23.85 -15.01
N PRO A 31 -9.20 -24.02 -15.80
CA PRO A 31 -9.65 -23.06 -16.82
C PRO A 31 -10.12 -21.71 -16.25
N GLU A 32 -10.10 -21.61 -14.93
CA GLU A 32 -10.74 -20.58 -14.11
C GLU A 32 -9.79 -19.44 -13.72
N VAL A 33 -8.51 -19.55 -14.09
CA VAL A 33 -7.46 -18.62 -13.68
C VAL A 33 -6.98 -17.81 -14.89
N ASP A 34 -7.92 -17.13 -15.56
CA ASP A 34 -7.57 -16.10 -16.53
C ASP A 34 -7.10 -14.86 -15.75
N LEU A 35 -5.82 -14.82 -15.37
CA LEU A 35 -5.22 -13.72 -14.58
C LEU A 35 -5.04 -12.42 -15.37
N ASN A 36 -5.72 -12.27 -16.51
CA ASN A 36 -5.82 -11.00 -17.24
C ASN A 36 -6.41 -9.87 -16.38
N PHE A 37 -6.96 -10.21 -15.21
CA PHE A 37 -7.61 -9.32 -14.27
C PHE A 37 -6.86 -9.15 -12.95
N CYS A 38 -5.63 -9.65 -12.83
CA CYS A 38 -4.78 -9.24 -11.72
C CYS A 38 -4.32 -7.80 -11.93
N HIS A 39 -4.20 -7.06 -10.82
CA HIS A 39 -3.64 -5.73 -10.83
C HIS A 39 -2.25 -5.73 -10.22
N LEU A 40 -1.41 -4.87 -10.78
CA LEU A 40 -0.06 -4.56 -10.34
C LEU A 40 -0.09 -3.15 -9.77
N LEU A 41 0.52 -2.95 -8.61
CA LEU A 41 0.74 -1.63 -8.03
C LEU A 41 2.19 -1.23 -8.26
N THR A 42 2.42 -0.07 -8.88
CA THR A 42 3.77 0.51 -8.93
C THR A 42 4.15 1.04 -7.54
N PRO A 43 5.34 0.75 -6.99
CA PRO A 43 5.82 1.45 -5.81
C PRO A 43 5.88 2.95 -6.08
N ASN A 44 5.23 3.77 -5.26
CA ASN A 44 5.56 5.19 -5.25
C ASN A 44 6.90 5.39 -4.59
N ALA A 45 7.70 6.33 -5.09
CA ALA A 45 8.98 6.76 -4.51
C ALA A 45 8.89 7.26 -3.04
N GLY A 46 7.70 7.29 -2.43
CA GLY A 46 7.44 7.75 -1.06
C GLY A 46 7.00 6.67 -0.06
N GLY A 47 6.95 5.39 -0.42
CA GLY A 47 6.65 4.29 0.52
C GLY A 47 5.24 4.31 1.15
N ASP A 48 4.36 5.21 0.71
CA ASP A 48 3.03 5.47 1.31
C ASP A 48 1.93 4.52 0.84
N GLY A 49 2.25 3.59 -0.07
CA GLY A 49 1.31 2.59 -0.58
C GLY A 49 0.29 3.12 -1.60
N ASN A 50 0.49 4.34 -2.12
CA ASN A 50 -0.39 4.99 -3.10
C ASN A 50 0.01 4.69 -4.56
N GLY A 51 0.44 3.46 -4.85
CA GLY A 51 0.90 3.07 -6.18
C GLY A 51 -0.15 3.26 -7.28
N ARG A 52 0.28 3.56 -8.50
CA ARG A 52 -0.61 3.50 -9.66
C ARG A 52 -1.00 2.04 -9.88
N GLU A 53 -2.29 1.80 -9.97
CA GLU A 53 -2.83 0.49 -10.30
C GLU A 53 -2.79 0.28 -11.82
N VAL A 54 -2.25 -0.86 -12.22
CA VAL A 54 -2.01 -1.25 -13.62
C VAL A 54 -2.58 -2.65 -13.81
N GLU A 55 -3.41 -2.86 -14.82
CA GLU A 55 -3.85 -4.21 -15.17
C GLU A 55 -2.64 -5.03 -15.65
N ALA A 56 -2.44 -6.24 -15.11
CA ALA A 56 -1.27 -7.07 -15.41
C ALA A 56 -1.09 -7.34 -16.91
N LYS A 57 -2.19 -7.36 -17.69
CA LYS A 57 -2.14 -7.50 -19.14
C LYS A 57 -1.36 -6.38 -19.85
N ASN A 58 -1.30 -5.19 -19.26
CA ASN A 58 -0.66 -4.01 -19.85
C ASN A 58 0.82 -3.87 -19.47
N ILE A 59 1.42 -4.85 -18.77
CA ILE A 59 2.78 -4.73 -18.21
C ILE A 59 3.86 -4.31 -19.24
N PHE A 60 3.78 -4.82 -20.47
CA PHE A 60 4.74 -4.50 -21.55
C PHE A 60 4.43 -3.20 -22.31
N GLN A 61 3.41 -2.43 -21.89
CA GLN A 61 3.11 -1.09 -22.43
C GLN A 61 3.58 0.02 -21.48
N GLU A 62 4.02 -0.35 -20.29
CA GLU A 62 4.30 0.57 -19.21
C GLU A 62 5.68 1.19 -19.38
N VAL A 63 5.73 2.51 -19.26
CA VAL A 63 6.96 3.30 -19.35
C VAL A 63 7.31 3.82 -17.96
N ARG A 64 8.60 3.89 -17.65
CA ARG A 64 9.06 4.46 -16.39
C ARG A 64 8.63 5.94 -16.26
N PRO A 65 8.55 6.49 -15.03
CA PRO A 65 8.19 7.90 -14.83
C PRO A 65 9.11 8.92 -15.52
N ASP A 66 10.35 8.54 -15.84
CA ASP A 66 11.34 9.34 -16.57
C ASP A 66 11.20 9.22 -18.11
N GLY A 67 10.24 8.45 -18.60
CA GLY A 67 10.00 8.23 -20.03
C GLY A 67 10.86 7.12 -20.65
N VAL A 68 11.71 6.44 -19.87
CA VAL A 68 12.56 5.34 -20.36
C VAL A 68 11.78 4.03 -20.40
N GLN A 69 11.90 3.28 -21.50
CA GLN A 69 11.33 1.93 -21.59
C GLN A 69 12.06 0.98 -20.62
N PRO A 70 11.33 0.26 -19.74
CA PRO A 70 11.96 -0.73 -18.88
C PRO A 70 12.52 -1.90 -19.70
N LYS A 71 13.64 -2.43 -19.23
CA LYS A 71 14.26 -3.67 -19.73
C LYS A 71 14.15 -4.82 -18.72
N ALA A 72 13.74 -4.49 -17.50
CA ALA A 72 13.47 -5.47 -16.46
C ALA A 72 12.21 -5.09 -15.67
N TRP A 73 11.43 -6.11 -15.31
CA TRP A 73 10.23 -5.99 -14.49
C TRP A 73 10.37 -6.90 -13.28
N VAL A 74 10.15 -6.33 -12.09
CA VAL A 74 10.20 -7.08 -10.83
C VAL A 74 8.80 -7.14 -10.25
N ILE A 75 8.13 -8.28 -10.37
CA ILE A 75 6.79 -8.52 -9.81
C ILE A 75 6.92 -9.21 -8.46
N ALA A 76 6.68 -8.43 -7.40
CA ALA A 76 6.65 -8.91 -6.04
C ALA A 76 5.24 -9.34 -5.62
N GLY A 77 5.09 -10.42 -4.87
CA GLY A 77 3.79 -10.84 -4.35
C GLY A 77 3.91 -11.79 -3.17
N GLU A 78 2.83 -11.93 -2.42
CA GLU A 78 2.76 -12.87 -1.31
C GLU A 78 2.57 -14.30 -1.82
N ALA A 79 3.00 -15.28 -1.02
CA ALA A 79 2.80 -16.69 -1.32
C ALA A 79 1.29 -16.97 -1.51
N GLY A 80 0.94 -17.59 -2.64
CA GLY A 80 -0.46 -17.89 -3.00
C GLY A 80 -1.25 -16.78 -3.70
N GLN A 81 -0.68 -15.58 -3.94
CA GLN A 81 -1.38 -14.51 -4.70
C GLN A 81 -1.41 -14.73 -6.22
N GLY A 82 -0.77 -15.78 -6.72
CA GLY A 82 -0.81 -16.15 -8.16
C GLY A 82 0.40 -15.69 -8.98
N ARG A 83 1.56 -15.40 -8.37
CA ARG A 83 2.82 -15.09 -9.07
C ARG A 83 3.18 -16.13 -10.14
N THR A 84 3.36 -17.38 -9.72
CA THR A 84 3.62 -18.54 -10.60
C THR A 84 2.58 -18.68 -11.70
N THR A 85 1.31 -18.48 -11.36
CA THR A 85 0.23 -18.62 -12.33
C THR A 85 0.24 -17.49 -13.36
N LEU A 86 0.59 -16.25 -12.97
CA LEU A 86 0.77 -15.14 -13.89
C LEU A 86 2.00 -15.36 -14.80
N ALA A 87 3.12 -15.83 -14.25
CA ALA A 87 4.30 -16.22 -15.02
C ALA A 87 3.96 -17.27 -16.10
N ARG A 88 3.25 -18.34 -15.71
CA ARG A 88 2.77 -19.39 -16.62
C ARG A 88 1.76 -18.86 -17.64
N ARG A 89 0.87 -17.93 -17.26
CA ARG A 89 -0.11 -17.32 -18.18
C ARG A 89 0.56 -16.49 -19.26
N ILE A 90 1.59 -15.72 -18.92
CA ILE A 90 2.38 -14.94 -19.89
C ILE A 90 3.09 -15.90 -20.86
N ALA A 91 3.78 -16.92 -20.35
CA ALA A 91 4.44 -17.93 -21.18
C ALA A 91 3.45 -18.66 -22.11
N HIS A 92 2.29 -19.06 -21.60
CA HIS A 92 1.24 -19.71 -22.38
C HIS A 92 0.65 -18.79 -23.46
N ALA A 93 0.39 -17.52 -23.15
CA ALA A 93 -0.10 -16.53 -24.12
C ALA A 93 0.90 -16.34 -25.28
N TRP A 94 2.20 -16.29 -24.97
CA TRP A 94 3.25 -16.23 -25.99
C TRP A 94 3.27 -17.49 -26.86
N LEU A 95 3.25 -18.69 -26.25
CA LEU A 95 3.24 -19.98 -26.97
C LEU A 95 2.06 -20.08 -27.94
N ARG A 96 0.86 -19.67 -27.49
CA ARG A 96 -0.39 -19.71 -28.28
C ARG A 96 -0.58 -18.53 -29.25
N LYS A 97 0.36 -17.58 -29.28
CA LYS A 97 0.23 -16.34 -30.06
C LYS A 97 -1.04 -15.54 -29.71
N GLU A 98 -1.44 -15.56 -28.44
CA GLU A 98 -2.59 -14.79 -27.94
C GLU A 98 -2.18 -13.33 -27.72
N ASN A 99 -2.94 -12.39 -28.28
CA ASN A 99 -2.70 -10.96 -28.08
C ASN A 99 -3.29 -10.43 -26.75
N THR A 100 -3.22 -11.25 -25.71
CA THR A 100 -3.76 -10.92 -24.38
C THR A 100 -2.89 -9.91 -23.66
N PHE A 101 -1.57 -10.03 -23.82
CA PHE A 101 -0.57 -9.08 -23.34
C PHE A 101 -0.05 -8.30 -24.55
N PRO A 102 -0.45 -7.03 -24.74
CA PRO A 102 0.09 -6.23 -25.83
C PRO A 102 1.61 -6.20 -25.79
N ASN A 103 2.26 -6.22 -26.96
CA ASN A 103 3.72 -6.28 -27.14
C ASN A 103 4.41 -7.60 -26.78
N LEU A 104 3.74 -8.58 -26.15
CA LEU A 104 4.35 -9.88 -25.84
C LEU A 104 4.79 -10.64 -27.10
N LEU A 105 4.10 -10.46 -28.22
CA LEU A 105 4.47 -11.11 -29.49
C LEU A 105 5.63 -10.42 -30.22
N ASN A 106 6.17 -9.32 -29.67
CA ASN A 106 7.39 -8.71 -30.19
C ASN A 106 8.64 -9.53 -29.82
N TYR A 107 8.56 -10.38 -28.79
CA TYR A 107 9.62 -11.30 -28.44
C TYR A 107 9.60 -12.51 -29.35
N LYS A 108 10.76 -12.78 -29.96
CA LYS A 108 10.97 -13.97 -30.79
C LYS A 108 10.95 -15.23 -29.96
N ILE A 109 11.36 -15.15 -28.68
CA ILE A 109 11.49 -16.28 -27.75
C ILE A 109 11.13 -15.82 -26.35
N ALA A 110 10.41 -16.68 -25.61
CA ALA A 110 10.22 -16.52 -24.18
C ALA A 110 10.64 -17.79 -23.43
N PHE A 111 11.51 -17.64 -22.43
CA PHE A 111 11.91 -18.72 -21.53
C PHE A 111 11.18 -18.58 -20.20
N LEU A 112 10.60 -19.67 -19.69
CA LEU A 112 10.08 -19.74 -18.33
C LEU A 112 10.98 -20.66 -17.51
N VAL A 113 11.63 -20.11 -16.49
CA VAL A 113 12.58 -20.82 -15.64
C VAL A 113 12.27 -20.60 -14.16
N GLU A 114 12.64 -21.56 -13.32
CA GLU A 114 12.56 -21.42 -11.86
C GLU A 114 13.82 -20.75 -11.32
N GLY A 115 13.66 -19.78 -10.42
CA GLY A 115 14.76 -19.04 -9.83
C GLY A 115 15.77 -19.94 -9.10
N ASP A 116 15.30 -21.00 -8.42
CA ASP A 116 16.18 -21.97 -7.75
C ASP A 116 17.00 -22.83 -8.72
N ILE A 117 16.48 -23.10 -9.92
CA ILE A 117 17.25 -23.81 -10.96
C ILE A 117 18.35 -22.90 -11.50
N VAL A 118 18.00 -21.63 -11.78
CA VAL A 118 18.97 -20.63 -12.22
C VAL A 118 20.06 -20.42 -11.18
N ALA A 119 19.70 -20.32 -9.90
CA ALA A 119 20.64 -20.18 -8.78
C ALA A 119 21.65 -21.33 -8.71
N ARG A 120 21.19 -22.57 -8.94
CA ARG A 120 22.03 -23.77 -8.78
C ARG A 120 22.89 -24.07 -10.00
N LYS A 121 22.40 -23.79 -11.21
CA LYS A 121 23.05 -24.21 -12.46
C LYS A 121 23.76 -23.08 -13.19
N GLY A 122 23.43 -21.82 -12.93
CA GLY A 122 23.77 -20.74 -13.84
C GLY A 122 22.63 -20.45 -14.82
N CYS A 123 22.49 -19.19 -15.24
CA CYS A 123 21.48 -18.80 -16.24
C CYS A 123 21.74 -19.49 -17.59
N TRP A 124 23.00 -19.45 -18.07
CA TRP A 124 23.40 -20.07 -19.33
C TRP A 124 23.10 -21.58 -19.37
N GLU A 125 23.58 -22.34 -18.41
CA GLU A 125 23.36 -23.80 -18.38
C GLU A 125 21.88 -24.15 -18.21
N THR A 126 21.11 -23.29 -17.53
CA THR A 126 19.65 -23.43 -17.45
C THR A 126 19.02 -23.25 -18.83
N LEU A 127 19.31 -22.15 -19.53
CA LEU A 127 18.77 -21.88 -20.87
C LEU A 127 19.20 -22.93 -21.89
N LYS A 128 20.46 -23.33 -21.87
CA LYS A 128 21.01 -24.39 -22.73
C LYS A 128 20.25 -25.70 -22.58
N SER A 129 19.76 -26.03 -21.38
CA SER A 129 18.96 -27.24 -21.18
C SER A 129 17.58 -27.22 -21.87
N PHE A 130 17.10 -26.04 -22.29
CA PHE A 130 15.87 -25.89 -23.09
C PHE A 130 16.11 -25.98 -24.60
N ILE A 131 17.37 -25.93 -25.04
CA ILE A 131 17.74 -26.05 -26.45
C ILE A 131 17.77 -27.55 -26.79
N PRO A 132 16.99 -28.03 -27.78
CA PRO A 132 16.90 -29.47 -28.08
C PRO A 132 18.23 -30.10 -28.47
N ASP A 133 18.44 -31.39 -28.16
CA ASP A 133 19.66 -32.13 -28.54
C ASP A 133 19.84 -32.24 -30.07
N THR A 134 18.79 -32.02 -30.87
CA THR A 134 18.92 -31.90 -32.34
C THR A 134 19.74 -30.68 -32.79
N VAL A 135 20.03 -29.76 -31.86
CA VAL A 135 20.92 -28.60 -32.00
C VAL A 135 22.39 -28.95 -31.69
N GLU A 136 22.73 -30.20 -31.36
CA GLU A 136 24.12 -30.65 -31.18
C GLU A 136 25.02 -30.39 -32.41
N THR A 137 24.46 -30.08 -33.58
CA THR A 137 25.20 -29.63 -34.77
C THR A 137 25.62 -28.16 -34.74
N TRP A 138 25.08 -27.32 -33.85
CA TRP A 138 25.46 -25.91 -33.71
C TRP A 138 26.50 -25.75 -32.62
N SER A 139 27.56 -24.99 -32.92
CA SER A 139 28.56 -24.67 -31.91
C SER A 139 27.94 -23.74 -30.85
N ALA A 140 28.48 -23.78 -29.61
CA ALA A 140 28.06 -22.87 -28.55
C ALA A 140 28.14 -21.39 -28.97
N ALA A 141 29.07 -21.05 -29.87
CA ALA A 141 29.21 -19.71 -30.44
C ALA A 141 28.01 -19.31 -31.32
N VAL A 142 27.48 -20.21 -32.14
CA VAL A 142 26.30 -19.94 -32.99
C VAL A 142 25.05 -19.72 -32.14
N VAL A 143 24.90 -20.49 -31.07
CA VAL A 143 23.79 -20.33 -30.12
C VAL A 143 23.91 -19.01 -29.36
N ALA A 144 25.11 -18.63 -28.90
CA ALA A 144 25.34 -17.36 -28.23
C ALA A 144 25.07 -16.16 -29.16
N GLU A 145 25.60 -16.19 -30.39
CA GLU A 145 25.35 -15.15 -31.41
C GLU A 145 23.86 -15.02 -31.74
N TRP A 146 23.14 -16.13 -31.87
CA TRP A 146 21.70 -16.09 -32.09
C TRP A 146 20.93 -15.53 -30.88
N LEU A 147 21.35 -15.85 -29.65
CA LEU A 147 20.71 -15.31 -28.45
C LEU A 147 20.96 -13.80 -28.32
N GLU A 148 22.13 -13.30 -28.72
CA GLU A 148 22.43 -11.87 -28.81
C GLU A 148 21.57 -11.15 -29.86
N GLU A 149 21.30 -11.79 -31.02
CA GLU A 149 20.47 -11.21 -32.08
C GLU A 149 18.95 -11.34 -31.84
N ALA A 150 18.52 -12.22 -30.93
CA ALA A 150 17.13 -12.50 -30.69
C ALA A 150 16.53 -11.54 -29.65
N ASN A 151 15.34 -11.00 -29.94
CA ASN A 151 14.55 -10.29 -28.92
C ASN A 151 13.95 -11.31 -27.94
N ILE A 152 14.65 -11.55 -26.83
CA ILE A 152 14.34 -12.60 -25.84
C ILE A 152 13.67 -12.02 -24.61
N LEU A 153 12.64 -12.72 -24.13
CA LEU A 153 12.06 -12.52 -22.80
C LEU A 153 12.46 -13.67 -21.86
N LEU A 154 13.14 -13.37 -20.76
CA LEU A 154 13.41 -14.31 -19.69
C LEU A 154 12.42 -14.12 -18.54
N ILE A 155 11.56 -15.11 -18.30
CA ILE A 155 10.60 -15.14 -17.20
C ILE A 155 11.15 -16.04 -16.09
N VAL A 156 11.48 -15.48 -14.93
CA VAL A 156 12.00 -16.22 -13.78
C VAL A 156 10.96 -16.26 -12.67
N ASP A 157 10.47 -17.46 -12.35
CA ASP A 157 9.48 -17.67 -11.29
C ASP A 157 10.13 -18.01 -9.94
N ASP A 158 9.47 -17.63 -8.84
CA ASP A 158 9.86 -17.86 -7.44
C ASP A 158 11.33 -17.50 -7.12
N PHE A 159 11.73 -16.31 -7.54
CA PHE A 159 13.05 -15.77 -7.35
C PHE A 159 13.27 -15.29 -5.91
N ALA A 160 14.12 -16.00 -5.14
CA ALA A 160 14.27 -15.78 -3.69
C ALA A 160 15.73 -15.85 -3.16
N CYS A 161 16.75 -15.95 -4.02
CA CYS A 161 18.14 -16.13 -3.57
C CYS A 161 19.06 -14.99 -4.01
N LYS A 162 19.91 -14.52 -3.08
CA LYS A 162 20.98 -13.54 -3.37
C LYS A 162 22.01 -14.09 -4.38
N GLU A 163 22.31 -15.38 -4.31
CA GLU A 163 23.23 -16.05 -5.25
C GLU A 163 22.63 -16.11 -6.67
N ALA A 164 21.29 -16.21 -6.77
CA ALA A 164 20.58 -16.13 -8.04
C ALA A 164 20.62 -14.72 -8.64
N LEU A 165 20.69 -13.67 -7.82
CA LEU A 165 20.82 -12.28 -8.30
C LEU A 165 22.15 -12.07 -9.01
N GLU A 166 23.25 -12.52 -8.43
CA GLU A 166 24.57 -12.41 -9.06
C GLU A 166 24.56 -13.15 -10.41
N THR A 167 24.05 -14.38 -10.44
CA THR A 167 23.97 -15.21 -11.64
C THR A 167 23.05 -14.63 -12.73
N VAL A 168 21.88 -14.09 -12.34
CA VAL A 168 20.94 -13.44 -13.28
C VAL A 168 21.51 -12.10 -13.75
N GLY A 169 22.18 -11.36 -12.85
CA GLY A 169 22.88 -10.11 -13.17
C GLY A 169 23.98 -10.32 -14.20
N GLU A 170 24.79 -11.37 -14.05
CA GLU A 170 25.79 -11.78 -15.04
C GLU A 170 25.16 -12.03 -16.42
N ALA A 171 24.07 -12.80 -16.49
CA ALA A 171 23.38 -13.03 -17.77
C ALA A 171 22.76 -11.76 -18.37
N ILE A 172 22.27 -10.86 -17.52
CA ILE A 172 21.71 -9.56 -17.93
C ILE A 172 22.81 -8.64 -18.48
N LEU A 173 24.02 -8.71 -17.90
CA LEU A 173 25.21 -7.99 -18.36
C LEU A 173 25.77 -8.57 -19.66
N GLU A 174 25.78 -9.89 -19.79
CA GLU A 174 26.28 -10.58 -20.99
C GLU A 174 25.37 -10.37 -22.21
N TRP A 175 24.04 -10.26 -22.01
CA TRP A 175 23.08 -10.04 -23.10
C TRP A 175 22.31 -8.73 -22.94
N GLU A 176 22.86 -7.67 -23.53
CA GLU A 176 22.35 -6.30 -23.41
C GLU A 176 20.88 -6.17 -23.88
N ASP A 177 20.48 -6.91 -24.90
CA ASP A 177 19.12 -6.87 -25.49
C ASP A 177 18.09 -7.77 -24.79
N MET A 178 18.51 -8.68 -23.91
CA MET A 178 17.58 -9.55 -23.19
C MET A 178 16.73 -8.75 -22.19
N GLU A 179 15.42 -8.95 -22.26
CA GLU A 179 14.47 -8.38 -21.30
C GLU A 179 14.04 -9.42 -20.27
N VAL A 180 13.85 -8.98 -19.02
CA VAL A 180 13.67 -9.91 -17.89
C VAL A 180 12.42 -9.59 -17.09
N LEU A 181 11.64 -10.63 -16.81
CA LEU A 181 10.48 -10.59 -15.94
C LEU A 181 10.72 -11.49 -14.73
N LEU A 182 11.00 -10.89 -13.57
CA LEU A 182 11.27 -11.60 -12.32
C LEU A 182 10.04 -11.61 -11.42
N PHE A 183 9.62 -12.80 -10.98
CA PHE A 183 8.63 -12.96 -9.92
C PHE A 183 9.32 -13.28 -8.61
N THR A 184 9.18 -12.38 -7.63
CA THR A 184 9.91 -12.45 -6.36
C THR A 184 9.00 -12.23 -5.16
N THR A 185 9.49 -12.48 -3.95
CA THR A 185 8.72 -12.23 -2.72
C THR A 185 8.70 -10.72 -2.44
N ILE A 186 7.76 -10.26 -1.60
CA ILE A 186 7.75 -8.84 -1.19
C ILE A 186 9.01 -8.48 -0.40
N ALA A 187 9.56 -9.40 0.38
CA ALA A 187 10.75 -9.16 1.18
C ALA A 187 12.01 -8.96 0.32
N ASP A 188 12.07 -9.61 -0.84
CA ASP A 188 13.25 -9.59 -1.72
C ASP A 188 13.14 -8.55 -2.84
N ALA A 189 11.96 -7.92 -3.00
CA ALA A 189 11.64 -7.04 -4.11
C ALA A 189 12.52 -5.79 -4.20
N GLU A 190 12.74 -5.11 -3.06
CA GLU A 190 13.56 -3.89 -3.00
C GLU A 190 15.01 -4.21 -3.37
N HIS A 191 15.62 -5.19 -2.70
CA HIS A 191 16.97 -5.64 -3.01
C HIS A 191 17.13 -6.11 -4.46
N THR A 192 16.15 -6.83 -5.00
CA THR A 192 16.15 -7.26 -6.41
C THR A 192 16.07 -6.08 -7.37
N THR A 193 15.23 -5.09 -7.05
CA THR A 193 15.05 -3.88 -7.86
C THR A 193 16.31 -3.03 -7.86
N ASP A 194 16.92 -2.82 -6.69
CA ASP A 194 18.14 -2.02 -6.54
C ASP A 194 19.30 -2.68 -7.30
N PHE A 195 19.51 -3.98 -7.08
CA PHE A 195 20.57 -4.72 -7.76
C PHE A 195 20.44 -4.65 -9.27
N LEU A 196 19.22 -4.86 -9.82
CA LEU A 196 19.01 -4.79 -11.26
C LEU A 196 19.08 -3.35 -11.80
N GLY A 197 18.70 -2.36 -10.98
CA GLY A 197 18.69 -0.95 -11.34
C GLY A 197 20.08 -0.40 -11.67
N ASP A 198 21.14 -1.02 -11.13
CA ASP A 198 22.53 -0.71 -11.46
C ASP A 198 22.91 -1.11 -12.89
N TYR A 199 22.17 -2.04 -13.51
CA TYR A 199 22.48 -2.61 -14.82
C TYR A 199 21.49 -2.19 -15.91
N LYS A 200 20.19 -2.15 -15.60
CA LYS A 200 19.14 -1.87 -16.59
C LYS A 200 18.00 -1.02 -16.02
N PRO A 201 17.23 -0.32 -16.86
CA PRO A 201 15.96 0.29 -16.47
C PRO A 201 14.97 -0.72 -15.88
N VAL A 202 14.77 -0.69 -14.56
CA VAL A 202 13.84 -1.58 -13.85
C VAL A 202 12.51 -0.89 -13.57
N LEU A 203 11.40 -1.63 -13.73
CA LEU A 203 10.08 -1.24 -13.27
C LEU A 203 9.55 -2.24 -12.22
N PRO A 204 9.54 -1.87 -10.93
CA PRO A 204 9.01 -2.74 -9.89
C PRO A 204 7.49 -2.69 -9.82
N TYR A 205 6.89 -3.82 -9.47
CA TYR A 205 5.46 -4.01 -9.29
C TYR A 205 5.18 -4.84 -8.05
N ARG A 206 4.03 -4.58 -7.41
CA ARG A 206 3.44 -5.47 -6.41
C ARG A 206 2.15 -6.06 -6.94
N LEU A 207 2.06 -7.38 -6.97
CA LEU A 207 0.84 -8.12 -7.25
C LEU A 207 -0.16 -7.92 -6.11
N THR A 208 -1.39 -7.53 -6.43
CA THR A 208 -2.46 -7.31 -5.43
C THR A 208 -3.27 -8.56 -5.11
N GLY A 209 -3.05 -9.65 -5.85
CA GLY A 209 -3.88 -10.85 -5.81
C GLY A 209 -5.14 -10.70 -6.69
N LEU A 210 -6.20 -11.43 -6.34
CA LEU A 210 -7.48 -11.33 -7.03
C LEU A 210 -8.29 -10.12 -6.57
N LEU A 211 -8.86 -9.39 -7.53
CA LEU A 211 -10.00 -8.51 -7.24
C LEU A 211 -11.22 -9.33 -6.82
N LEU A 212 -12.12 -8.69 -6.08
CA LEU A 212 -13.31 -9.32 -5.55
C LEU A 212 -14.21 -9.89 -6.66
N GLU A 213 -14.33 -9.18 -7.78
CA GLU A 213 -15.09 -9.62 -8.95
C GLU A 213 -14.52 -10.91 -9.56
N ASN A 214 -13.19 -11.03 -9.59
CA ASN A 214 -12.50 -12.22 -10.12
C ASN A 214 -12.60 -13.38 -9.15
N ALA A 215 -12.50 -13.12 -7.85
CA ALA A 215 -12.74 -14.12 -6.83
C ALA A 215 -14.19 -14.65 -6.92
N PHE A 216 -15.16 -13.81 -7.25
CA PHE A 216 -16.52 -14.28 -7.56
C PHE A 216 -16.61 -15.08 -8.86
N LEU A 217 -15.80 -14.78 -9.88
CA LEU A 217 -15.76 -15.57 -11.10
C LEU A 217 -15.25 -17.00 -10.80
N ILE A 218 -14.15 -17.12 -10.05
CA ILE A 218 -13.62 -18.42 -9.61
C ILE A 218 -14.67 -19.18 -8.78
N ALA A 219 -15.26 -18.53 -7.79
CA ALA A 219 -16.30 -19.15 -6.98
C ALA A 219 -17.50 -19.62 -7.82
N SER A 220 -17.84 -18.93 -8.91
CA SER A 220 -19.00 -19.27 -9.75
C SER A 220 -18.91 -20.64 -10.42
N ASN A 221 -17.70 -21.19 -10.59
CA ASN A 221 -17.51 -22.52 -11.15
C ASN A 221 -17.88 -23.64 -10.16
N ILE A 222 -17.89 -23.34 -8.86
CA ILE A 222 -18.32 -24.25 -7.79
C ILE A 222 -19.84 -24.13 -7.55
N PHE A 223 -20.44 -22.98 -7.83
CA PHE A 223 -21.82 -22.66 -7.44
C PHE A 223 -22.85 -22.88 -8.55
N VAL A 224 -24.00 -23.45 -8.18
CA VAL A 224 -25.24 -23.25 -8.95
C VAL A 224 -25.73 -21.81 -8.78
N LYS A 225 -26.25 -21.17 -9.84
CA LYS A 225 -26.60 -19.72 -9.91
C LYS A 225 -27.30 -19.15 -8.67
N LYS A 226 -28.25 -19.88 -8.07
CA LYS A 226 -29.00 -19.43 -6.87
C LYS A 226 -28.12 -19.34 -5.62
N SER A 227 -27.20 -20.28 -5.43
CA SER A 227 -26.26 -20.32 -4.30
C SER A 227 -25.20 -19.23 -4.38
N MET A 228 -24.80 -18.87 -5.61
CA MET A 228 -23.83 -17.79 -5.84
C MET A 228 -24.35 -16.43 -5.36
N LYS A 229 -25.64 -16.12 -5.55
CA LYS A 229 -26.23 -14.87 -5.07
C LYS A 229 -26.10 -14.73 -3.55
N GLY A 230 -26.47 -15.77 -2.82
CA GLY A 230 -26.36 -15.79 -1.35
C GLY A 230 -24.91 -15.71 -0.86
N PHE A 231 -23.97 -16.34 -1.57
CA PHE A 231 -22.55 -16.23 -1.28
C PHE A 231 -22.03 -14.79 -1.49
N LYS A 232 -22.36 -14.14 -2.62
CA LYS A 232 -21.99 -12.73 -2.87
C LYS A 232 -22.54 -11.79 -1.80
N GLU A 233 -23.82 -11.94 -1.45
CA GLU A 233 -24.46 -11.15 -0.40
C GLU A 233 -23.76 -11.33 0.95
N TRP A 234 -23.38 -12.57 1.30
CA TRP A 234 -22.65 -12.84 2.53
C TRP A 234 -21.22 -12.29 2.52
N VAL A 235 -20.47 -12.46 1.43
CA VAL A 235 -19.11 -11.92 1.29
C VAL A 235 -19.14 -10.39 1.40
N ASN A 236 -20.04 -9.72 0.69
CA ASN A 236 -20.16 -8.25 0.76
C ASN A 236 -20.54 -7.76 2.16
N LYS A 237 -21.44 -8.47 2.85
CA LYS A 237 -21.80 -8.17 4.24
C LYS A 237 -20.63 -8.36 5.22
N ASN A 238 -19.72 -9.28 4.91
CA ASN A 238 -18.59 -9.66 5.77
C ASN A 238 -17.26 -9.32 5.10
N ILE A 239 -17.21 -8.25 4.29
CA ILE A 239 -16.02 -7.96 3.47
C ILE A 239 -14.79 -7.74 4.37
N GLY A 240 -14.97 -7.11 5.54
CA GLY A 240 -13.86 -6.81 6.45
C GLY A 240 -13.13 -8.04 7.00
N ILE A 241 -13.72 -9.24 6.93
CA ILE A 241 -13.05 -10.50 7.27
C ILE A 241 -12.76 -11.39 6.06
N THR A 242 -13.41 -11.17 4.92
CA THR A 242 -13.28 -12.01 3.71
C THR A 242 -12.35 -11.42 2.65
N GLU A 243 -12.18 -10.09 2.60
CA GLU A 243 -11.44 -9.36 1.55
C GLU A 243 -10.04 -9.93 1.32
N GLU A 244 -9.24 -10.03 2.38
CA GLU A 244 -7.87 -10.56 2.28
C GLU A 244 -7.86 -12.02 1.80
N ILE A 245 -8.78 -12.86 2.27
CA ILE A 245 -8.87 -14.27 1.88
C ILE A 245 -9.25 -14.38 0.40
N MET A 246 -10.11 -13.49 -0.09
CA MET A 246 -10.55 -13.46 -1.49
C MET A 246 -9.43 -13.10 -2.46
N THR A 247 -8.32 -12.51 -1.98
CA THR A 247 -7.15 -12.25 -2.83
C THR A 247 -6.38 -13.52 -3.23
N TYR A 248 -6.61 -14.65 -2.55
CA TYR A 248 -5.91 -15.91 -2.76
C TYR A 248 -6.80 -16.93 -3.52
N PRO A 249 -6.50 -17.24 -4.79
CA PRO A 249 -7.33 -18.16 -5.60
C PRO A 249 -7.64 -19.50 -4.92
N ALA A 250 -6.63 -20.13 -4.30
CA ALA A 250 -6.80 -21.42 -3.62
C ALA A 250 -7.80 -21.34 -2.44
N LEU A 251 -7.81 -20.22 -1.73
CA LEU A 251 -8.70 -20.03 -0.57
C LEU A 251 -10.13 -19.68 -0.99
N VAL A 252 -10.32 -19.00 -2.12
CA VAL A 252 -11.64 -18.73 -2.70
C VAL A 252 -12.40 -20.04 -2.94
N ASN A 253 -11.73 -21.05 -3.51
CA ASN A 253 -12.32 -22.37 -3.74
C ASN A 253 -12.67 -23.07 -2.42
N ALA A 254 -11.73 -23.08 -1.46
CA ALA A 254 -11.94 -23.71 -0.16
C ALA A 254 -13.08 -23.03 0.64
N MET A 255 -13.19 -21.71 0.57
CA MET A 255 -14.24 -20.91 1.19
C MET A 255 -15.60 -21.16 0.52
N SER A 256 -15.65 -21.24 -0.81
CA SER A 256 -16.87 -21.54 -1.57
C SER A 256 -17.45 -22.91 -1.19
N LEU A 257 -16.60 -23.93 -1.07
CA LEU A 257 -16.99 -25.25 -0.60
C LEU A 257 -17.44 -25.24 0.88
N ALA A 258 -16.78 -24.48 1.75
CA ALA A 258 -17.19 -24.34 3.15
C ALA A 258 -18.56 -23.68 3.28
N TRP A 259 -18.84 -22.67 2.44
CA TRP A 259 -20.15 -22.02 2.36
C TRP A 259 -21.25 -22.99 1.94
N LEU A 260 -21.03 -23.79 0.88
CA LEU A 260 -21.99 -24.80 0.42
C LEU A 260 -22.34 -25.83 1.50
N LYS A 261 -21.37 -26.19 2.34
CA LYS A 261 -21.59 -27.08 3.49
C LYS A 261 -22.21 -26.38 4.70
N GLY A 262 -22.56 -25.10 4.59
CA GLY A 262 -23.18 -24.31 5.65
C GLY A 262 -22.25 -23.94 6.81
N LYS A 263 -20.94 -24.15 6.67
CA LYS A 263 -19.95 -23.93 7.75
C LYS A 263 -19.68 -22.45 8.06
N LEU A 264 -20.08 -21.55 7.16
CA LEU A 264 -19.74 -20.12 7.25
C LEU A 264 -20.88 -19.23 7.80
N LYS A 265 -22.05 -19.79 8.14
CA LYS A 265 -23.25 -18.99 8.48
C LYS A 265 -23.09 -18.10 9.71
N ASN A 266 -22.29 -18.52 10.69
CA ASN A 266 -22.17 -17.87 12.00
C ASN A 266 -20.79 -17.27 12.27
N ILE A 267 -19.95 -17.14 11.24
CA ILE A 267 -18.59 -16.63 11.37
C ILE A 267 -18.63 -15.12 11.62
N ARG A 268 -17.89 -14.67 12.63
CA ARG A 268 -17.80 -13.24 13.02
C ARG A 268 -16.39 -12.70 12.87
N THR A 269 -15.39 -13.57 12.94
CA THR A 269 -13.97 -13.19 12.96
C THR A 269 -13.21 -13.81 11.79
N LYS A 270 -12.06 -13.23 11.46
CA LYS A 270 -11.16 -13.78 10.44
C LYS A 270 -10.60 -15.13 10.90
N THR A 271 -10.28 -15.25 12.19
CA THR A 271 -9.76 -16.51 12.75
C THR A 271 -10.78 -17.63 12.65
N GLU A 272 -12.06 -17.39 12.97
CA GLU A 272 -13.13 -18.38 12.76
C GLU A 272 -13.28 -18.78 11.30
N LEU A 273 -13.19 -17.80 10.37
CA LEU A 273 -13.29 -18.06 8.94
C LEU A 273 -12.16 -18.99 8.48
N LEU A 274 -10.93 -18.72 8.90
CA LEU A 274 -9.76 -19.53 8.56
C LEU A 274 -9.84 -20.93 9.18
N TRP A 275 -10.32 -21.07 10.41
CA TRP A 275 -10.63 -22.39 10.99
C TRP A 275 -11.70 -23.13 10.18
N ALA A 276 -12.79 -22.46 9.80
CA ALA A 276 -13.87 -23.09 9.03
C ALA A 276 -13.39 -23.55 7.64
N ILE A 277 -12.54 -22.75 6.99
CA ILE A 277 -11.87 -23.11 5.74
C ILE A 277 -10.93 -24.30 5.96
N PHE A 278 -10.05 -24.23 6.95
CA PHE A 278 -9.07 -25.27 7.24
C PHE A 278 -9.75 -26.61 7.59
N HIS A 279 -10.73 -26.62 8.49
CA HIS A 279 -11.52 -27.81 8.81
C HIS A 279 -12.32 -28.30 7.60
N ASN A 280 -12.79 -27.42 6.71
CA ASN A 280 -13.44 -27.86 5.48
C ASN A 280 -12.47 -28.65 4.60
N ILE A 281 -11.25 -28.15 4.44
CA ILE A 281 -10.21 -28.83 3.66
C ILE A 281 -9.90 -30.20 4.31
N MET A 282 -9.66 -30.24 5.62
CA MET A 282 -9.36 -31.48 6.36
C MET A 282 -10.52 -32.50 6.35
N SER A 283 -11.78 -32.03 6.30
CA SER A 283 -12.97 -32.89 6.23
C SER A 283 -13.27 -33.43 4.82
N SER A 284 -12.53 -33.01 3.79
CA SER A 284 -12.74 -33.45 2.41
C SER A 284 -12.06 -34.79 2.08
N GLY A 285 -11.40 -35.41 3.05
CA GLY A 285 -10.75 -36.72 2.91
C GLY A 285 -11.69 -37.85 3.31
N GLU A 286 -11.41 -39.06 2.80
CA GLU A 286 -12.27 -40.24 2.93
C GLU A 286 -12.48 -40.71 4.39
N SER A 287 -11.61 -40.31 5.32
CA SER A 287 -11.61 -40.81 6.71
C SER A 287 -12.21 -39.86 7.76
N GLY A 288 -12.68 -38.66 7.40
CA GLY A 288 -13.30 -37.72 8.35
C GLY A 288 -12.38 -37.36 9.53
N THR A 289 -11.38 -36.50 9.28
CA THR A 289 -10.42 -36.07 10.30
C THR A 289 -11.10 -35.46 11.53
N SER A 290 -10.74 -35.90 12.74
CA SER A 290 -11.25 -35.30 13.98
C SER A 290 -10.73 -33.86 14.17
N PHE A 291 -11.42 -33.11 15.00
CA PHE A 291 -11.06 -31.72 15.31
C PHE A 291 -9.69 -31.63 16.00
N GLU A 292 -9.42 -32.49 16.98
CA GLU A 292 -8.15 -32.53 17.73
C GLU A 292 -6.93 -32.79 16.82
N VAL A 293 -7.11 -33.64 15.80
CA VAL A 293 -6.05 -33.90 14.80
C VAL A 293 -5.79 -32.66 13.96
N SER A 294 -6.84 -31.91 13.61
CA SER A 294 -6.69 -30.66 12.85
C SER A 294 -5.90 -29.61 13.64
N GLU A 295 -6.20 -29.45 14.93
CA GLU A 295 -5.49 -28.48 15.79
C GLU A 295 -4.04 -28.83 16.03
N SER A 296 -3.77 -30.13 16.23
CA SER A 296 -2.41 -30.65 16.38
C SER A 296 -1.60 -30.42 15.09
N LEU A 297 -2.22 -30.66 13.93
CA LEU A 297 -1.61 -30.39 12.63
C LEU A 297 -1.34 -28.89 12.45
N ALA A 298 -2.32 -28.03 12.75
CA ALA A 298 -2.15 -26.58 12.67
C ALA A 298 -0.99 -26.10 13.56
N TYR A 299 -0.81 -26.69 14.73
CA TYR A 299 0.28 -26.37 15.64
C TYR A 299 1.65 -26.74 15.05
N GLU A 300 1.81 -27.96 14.53
CA GLU A 300 3.06 -28.41 13.92
C GLU A 300 3.37 -27.63 12.64
N LEU A 301 2.38 -27.37 11.78
CA LEU A 301 2.56 -26.51 10.60
C LEU A 301 3.00 -25.09 11.00
N GLY A 302 2.42 -24.53 12.06
CA GLY A 302 2.79 -23.21 12.57
C GLY A 302 4.22 -23.16 13.08
N LYS A 303 4.65 -24.22 13.79
CA LYS A 303 6.01 -24.36 14.28
C LYS A 303 7.01 -24.40 13.13
N VAL A 304 6.79 -25.27 12.13
CA VAL A 304 7.75 -25.44 11.04
C VAL A 304 7.75 -24.23 10.09
N ALA A 305 6.59 -23.61 9.85
CA ALA A 305 6.51 -22.33 9.13
C ALA A 305 7.31 -21.22 9.84
N ASN A 306 7.21 -21.12 11.18
CA ASN A 306 8.00 -20.17 11.94
C ASN A 306 9.50 -20.48 11.84
N GLU A 307 9.92 -21.75 11.96
CA GLU A 307 11.32 -22.14 11.83
C GLU A 307 11.91 -21.84 10.43
N ALA A 308 11.11 -22.02 9.37
CA ALA A 308 11.53 -21.67 8.00
C ALA A 308 11.76 -20.15 7.86
N LEU A 309 10.85 -19.34 8.40
CA LEU A 309 10.97 -17.87 8.41
C LEU A 309 12.17 -17.40 9.25
N GLU A 310 12.38 -17.96 10.44
CA GLU A 310 13.56 -17.66 11.28
C GLU A 310 14.88 -17.95 10.56
N ARG A 311 14.91 -18.99 9.72
CA ARG A 311 16.07 -19.38 8.90
C ARG A 311 16.11 -18.68 7.53
N ARG A 312 15.17 -17.79 7.22
CA ARG A 312 15.04 -17.09 5.93
C ARG A 312 15.07 -18.03 4.73
N ARG A 313 14.34 -19.14 4.81
CA ARG A 313 14.25 -20.14 3.75
C ARG A 313 12.79 -20.45 3.44
N ASN A 314 12.53 -20.93 2.24
CA ASN A 314 11.24 -21.50 1.90
C ASN A 314 10.97 -22.78 2.70
N LEU A 315 9.69 -23.06 2.93
CA LEU A 315 9.25 -24.36 3.43
C LEU A 315 9.60 -25.42 2.38
N VAL A 316 10.07 -26.58 2.83
CA VAL A 316 10.37 -27.70 1.94
C VAL A 316 9.48 -28.91 2.23
N LYS A 317 9.40 -29.85 1.30
CA LYS A 317 8.61 -31.07 1.46
C LYS A 317 8.94 -31.85 2.75
N LYS A 318 10.21 -31.90 3.12
CA LYS A 318 10.65 -32.56 4.35
C LYS A 318 10.06 -31.92 5.60
N ASP A 319 10.04 -30.59 5.69
CA ASP A 319 9.44 -29.86 6.81
C ASP A 319 7.99 -30.26 7.05
N PHE A 320 7.30 -30.47 5.94
CA PHE A 320 5.91 -30.83 5.90
C PHE A 320 5.67 -32.29 6.28
N ASP A 321 6.45 -33.20 5.71
CA ASP A 321 6.43 -34.62 6.04
C ASP A 321 6.75 -34.83 7.53
N ASP A 322 7.72 -34.07 8.08
CA ASP A 322 8.09 -34.09 9.49
C ASP A 322 6.92 -33.62 10.39
N ALA A 323 6.21 -32.54 9.99
CA ALA A 323 5.03 -32.06 10.72
C ALA A 323 3.87 -33.08 10.75
N ILE A 324 3.64 -33.79 9.63
CA ILE A 324 2.62 -34.86 9.56
C ILE A 324 3.03 -36.05 10.42
N ALA A 325 4.30 -36.46 10.37
CA ALA A 325 4.80 -37.64 11.07
C ALA A 325 4.58 -37.58 12.58
N VAL A 326 4.62 -36.37 13.17
CA VAL A 326 4.36 -36.13 14.60
C VAL A 326 2.96 -36.58 15.03
N LEU A 327 1.97 -36.53 14.14
CA LEU A 327 0.58 -36.84 14.47
C LEU A 327 0.34 -38.33 14.72
N LYS A 328 1.27 -39.22 14.35
CA LYS A 328 1.16 -40.70 14.49
C LYS A 328 -0.19 -41.28 14.03
N THR A 329 -0.92 -40.58 13.18
CA THR A 329 -2.22 -41.03 12.68
C THR A 329 -1.99 -41.89 11.44
N SER A 330 -2.71 -43.00 11.32
CA SER A 330 -2.73 -43.87 10.13
C SER A 330 -3.45 -43.22 8.93
N CYS A 331 -3.73 -41.92 8.99
CA CYS A 331 -4.45 -41.20 7.94
C CYS A 331 -3.45 -40.75 6.87
N ASP A 332 -3.71 -41.19 5.65
CA ASP A 332 -3.01 -40.78 4.43
C ASP A 332 -3.38 -39.31 4.11
N ASN A 333 -2.95 -38.38 4.98
CA ASN A 333 -3.32 -36.96 4.94
C ASN A 333 -2.56 -36.17 3.85
N LYS A 334 -1.69 -36.83 3.10
CA LYS A 334 -0.88 -36.24 2.02
C LYS A 334 -1.73 -35.59 0.92
N PRO A 335 -2.79 -36.23 0.39
CA PRO A 335 -3.65 -35.62 -0.64
C PRO A 335 -4.51 -34.46 -0.10
N LEU A 336 -4.80 -34.44 1.20
CA LEU A 336 -5.56 -33.35 1.84
C LEU A 336 -4.76 -32.07 1.95
N LEU A 337 -3.46 -32.23 2.09
CA LEU A 337 -2.52 -31.17 2.34
C LEU A 337 -1.88 -30.62 1.06
N GLU A 338 -1.75 -31.47 0.02
CA GLU A 338 -1.49 -31.07 -1.37
C GLU A 338 -2.60 -30.14 -1.91
N LYS A 339 -3.80 -30.13 -1.31
CA LYS A 339 -4.87 -29.16 -1.63
C LYS A 339 -4.64 -27.76 -1.02
N ILE A 340 -3.81 -27.65 0.01
CA ILE A 340 -3.50 -26.38 0.70
C ILE A 340 -2.18 -25.80 0.20
N CYS A 341 -1.21 -26.68 -0.05
CA CYS A 341 0.14 -26.36 -0.47
C CYS A 341 0.23 -26.36 -2.00
N THR A 342 0.64 -25.24 -2.60
CA THR A 342 1.05 -25.23 -4.01
C THR A 342 2.52 -25.66 -4.09
N PHE A 343 2.80 -26.72 -4.85
CA PHE A 343 4.16 -27.10 -5.22
C PHE A 343 4.59 -26.26 -6.43
N SER A 344 5.75 -25.59 -6.33
CA SER A 344 6.27 -24.74 -7.41
C SER A 344 6.54 -25.52 -8.70
N SER A 345 6.86 -26.82 -8.60
CA SER A 345 6.86 -27.78 -9.71
C SER A 345 6.89 -29.23 -9.22
N GLN A 346 6.78 -30.20 -10.14
CA GLN A 346 6.95 -31.64 -9.84
C GLN A 346 8.36 -31.98 -9.35
N THR A 347 9.35 -31.14 -9.67
CA THR A 347 10.77 -31.33 -9.33
C THR A 347 11.23 -30.51 -8.13
N SER A 348 10.51 -29.45 -7.79
CA SER A 348 10.85 -28.60 -6.66
C SER A 348 10.49 -29.23 -5.32
N SER A 349 11.43 -29.19 -4.37
CA SER A 349 11.16 -29.53 -2.98
C SER A 349 10.47 -28.40 -2.22
N SER A 350 10.31 -27.19 -2.79
CA SER A 350 9.70 -26.06 -2.09
C SER A 350 8.17 -26.18 -2.03
N ILE A 351 7.62 -25.85 -0.87
CA ILE A 351 6.19 -25.80 -0.58
C ILE A 351 5.82 -24.34 -0.34
N SER A 352 4.82 -23.87 -1.08
CA SER A 352 4.22 -22.55 -0.84
C SER A 352 2.85 -22.73 -0.17
N LEU A 353 2.72 -22.19 1.03
CA LEU A 353 1.44 -22.00 1.70
C LEU A 353 0.90 -20.59 1.39
N PRO A 354 -0.40 -20.41 1.14
CA PRO A 354 -1.00 -19.09 1.11
C PRO A 354 -0.58 -18.28 2.33
N HIS A 355 -0.10 -17.06 2.13
CA HIS A 355 0.57 -16.28 3.17
C HIS A 355 -0.32 -16.10 4.42
N ILE A 356 -1.60 -15.81 4.24
CA ILE A 356 -2.58 -15.71 5.34
C ILE A 356 -2.78 -17.01 6.12
N LEU A 357 -2.67 -18.19 5.48
CA LEU A 357 -2.70 -19.48 6.19
C LEU A 357 -1.43 -19.73 6.98
N SER A 358 -0.27 -19.34 6.43
CA SER A 358 0.99 -19.40 7.18
C SER A 358 0.92 -18.55 8.45
N GLN A 359 0.42 -17.31 8.35
CA GLN A 359 0.21 -16.44 9.51
C GLN A 359 -0.78 -17.04 10.53
N PHE A 360 -1.85 -17.68 10.04
CA PHE A 360 -2.83 -18.36 10.88
C PHE A 360 -2.26 -19.55 11.64
N PHE A 361 -1.45 -20.40 11.01
CA PHE A 361 -0.82 -21.52 11.70
C PHE A 361 0.26 -21.04 12.69
N VAL A 362 1.09 -20.08 12.28
CA VAL A 362 2.11 -19.50 13.18
C VAL A 362 1.47 -18.85 14.41
N SER A 363 0.38 -18.10 14.23
CA SER A 363 -0.33 -17.49 15.37
C SER A 363 -0.91 -18.54 16.33
N TRP A 364 -1.38 -19.68 15.82
CA TRP A 364 -1.82 -20.81 16.66
C TRP A 364 -0.67 -21.42 17.46
N TYR A 365 0.49 -21.62 16.82
CA TYR A 365 1.72 -22.03 17.50
C TYR A 365 2.12 -21.03 18.60
N PHE A 366 2.01 -19.73 18.34
CA PHE A 366 2.35 -18.67 19.28
C PHE A 366 1.44 -18.64 20.51
N VAL A 367 0.13 -18.81 20.34
CA VAL A 367 -0.83 -18.86 21.46
C VAL A 367 -0.46 -19.98 22.43
N ASN A 368 -0.21 -21.17 21.90
CA ASN A 368 0.20 -22.34 22.70
C ASN A 368 1.51 -22.11 23.46
N TYR A 369 2.43 -21.34 22.89
CA TYR A 369 3.69 -21.00 23.54
C TYR A 369 3.56 -19.89 24.60
N LEU A 370 2.72 -18.87 24.33
CA LEU A 370 2.45 -17.77 25.26
C LEU A 370 1.74 -18.25 26.53
N LEU A 371 0.75 -19.13 26.39
CA LEU A 371 0.01 -19.69 27.52
C LEU A 371 0.91 -20.54 28.43
N LYS A 372 1.92 -21.23 27.86
CA LYS A 372 2.93 -22.01 28.61
C LYS A 372 4.02 -21.16 29.27
N GLY A 373 3.89 -19.83 29.28
CA GLY A 373 4.88 -18.93 29.88
C GLY A 373 6.17 -18.77 29.05
N GLY A 374 6.07 -18.94 27.73
CA GLY A 374 7.20 -18.77 26.81
C GLY A 374 7.71 -17.33 26.67
N ARG A 375 8.48 -17.10 25.59
CA ARG A 375 9.01 -15.78 25.19
C ARG A 375 7.88 -14.78 24.92
N THR A 376 8.23 -13.49 24.95
CA THR A 376 7.29 -12.42 24.58
C THR A 376 6.90 -12.51 23.10
N LEU A 377 5.64 -12.17 22.79
CA LEU A 377 5.13 -12.16 21.42
C LEU A 377 6.02 -11.34 20.47
N GLN A 378 6.49 -10.18 20.94
CA GLN A 378 7.39 -9.31 20.18
C GLN A 378 8.70 -9.98 19.75
N ARG A 379 9.26 -10.89 20.56
CA ARG A 379 10.47 -11.64 20.16
C ARG A 379 10.16 -12.69 19.11
N MET A 380 8.95 -13.22 19.12
CA MET A 380 8.49 -14.27 18.21
C MET A 380 8.11 -13.68 16.85
N LEU A 381 7.64 -12.43 16.81
CA LEU A 381 7.26 -11.72 15.58
C LEU A 381 8.43 -11.20 14.74
N LYS A 382 9.64 -11.10 15.30
CA LYS A 382 10.82 -10.43 14.70
C LYS A 382 11.11 -10.76 13.22
N TYR A 383 10.77 -11.95 12.76
CA TYR A 383 11.07 -12.44 11.40
C TYR A 383 9.84 -12.45 10.47
N HIS A 384 8.71 -11.90 10.91
CA HIS A 384 7.47 -11.88 10.16
C HIS A 384 7.32 -10.56 9.42
N PHE A 385 7.01 -10.62 8.12
CA PHE A 385 6.81 -9.43 7.30
C PHE A 385 5.57 -8.60 7.71
N ASP A 386 4.52 -9.28 8.19
CA ASP A 386 3.28 -8.67 8.68
C ASP A 386 3.03 -9.08 10.15
N GLU A 387 3.83 -8.51 11.04
CA GLU A 387 3.75 -8.77 12.48
C GLU A 387 2.35 -8.47 13.05
N ASP A 388 1.69 -7.43 12.55
CA ASP A 388 0.39 -6.97 13.02
C ASP A 388 -0.71 -8.00 12.74
N ASN A 389 -0.75 -8.58 11.53
CA ASN A 389 -1.74 -9.60 11.19
C ASN A 389 -1.56 -10.88 12.01
N VAL A 390 -0.32 -11.34 12.23
CA VAL A 390 -0.07 -12.53 13.07
C VAL A 390 -0.53 -12.28 14.51
N ALA A 391 -0.22 -11.10 15.08
CA ALA A 391 -0.66 -10.74 16.42
C ALA A 391 -2.20 -10.62 16.55
N VAL A 392 -2.87 -10.08 15.53
CA VAL A 392 -4.35 -10.05 15.47
C VAL A 392 -4.94 -11.46 15.48
N LEU A 393 -4.36 -12.40 14.73
CA LEU A 393 -4.82 -13.80 14.72
C LEU A 393 -4.54 -14.52 16.05
N VAL A 394 -3.44 -14.18 16.75
CA VAL A 394 -3.20 -14.65 18.14
C VAL A 394 -4.37 -14.26 19.05
N ALA A 395 -4.93 -13.06 18.89
CA ALA A 395 -6.05 -12.59 19.67
C ALA A 395 -7.34 -13.41 19.41
N GLY A 396 -7.60 -13.81 18.16
CA GLY A 396 -8.73 -14.67 17.80
C GLY A 396 -8.58 -16.09 18.33
N HIS A 397 -7.37 -16.64 18.22
CA HIS A 397 -7.05 -17.96 18.77
C HIS A 397 -7.16 -18.01 20.29
N LEU A 398 -6.79 -16.95 21.02
CA LEU A 398 -7.05 -16.86 22.47
C LEU A 398 -8.54 -16.93 22.79
N GLY A 399 -9.39 -16.28 21.98
CA GLY A 399 -10.84 -16.38 22.09
C GLY A 399 -11.33 -17.82 21.94
N LYS A 400 -10.84 -18.51 20.90
CA LYS A 400 -11.14 -19.93 20.64
C LYS A 400 -10.69 -20.85 21.79
N VAL A 401 -9.46 -20.70 22.30
CA VAL A 401 -8.95 -21.50 23.43
C VAL A 401 -9.86 -21.35 24.65
N LEU A 402 -10.39 -20.16 24.92
CA LEU A 402 -11.31 -19.95 26.04
C LEU A 402 -12.70 -20.52 25.80
N THR A 403 -13.18 -20.54 24.56
CA THR A 403 -14.43 -21.23 24.21
C THR A 403 -14.32 -22.73 24.52
N GLU A 404 -13.16 -23.33 24.29
CA GLU A 404 -12.89 -24.76 24.54
C GLU A 404 -12.47 -25.05 25.98
N ASN A 405 -11.75 -24.12 26.61
CA ASN A 405 -11.31 -24.18 28.00
C ASN A 405 -11.69 -22.91 28.78
N PRO A 406 -12.96 -22.80 29.24
CA PRO A 406 -13.42 -21.62 29.98
C PRO A 406 -12.69 -21.38 31.31
N LYS A 407 -12.02 -22.42 31.85
CA LYS A 407 -11.33 -22.40 33.14
C LYS A 407 -9.85 -22.03 33.05
N LEU A 408 -9.39 -21.54 31.90
CA LEU A 408 -8.01 -21.07 31.74
C LEU A 408 -7.63 -20.05 32.83
N ASP A 409 -6.42 -20.20 33.36
CA ASP A 409 -5.88 -19.37 34.43
C ASP A 409 -5.86 -17.89 34.03
N GLU A 410 -6.28 -17.01 34.95
CA GLU A 410 -6.38 -15.58 34.68
C GLU A 410 -5.01 -14.92 34.52
N ALA A 411 -3.98 -15.40 35.23
CA ALA A 411 -2.64 -14.84 35.12
C ALA A 411 -1.98 -15.20 33.78
N GLU A 412 -2.17 -16.43 33.29
CA GLU A 412 -1.76 -16.86 31.95
C GLU A 412 -2.45 -16.03 30.86
N LEU A 413 -3.78 -15.90 30.93
CA LEU A 413 -4.55 -15.12 29.97
C LEU A 413 -4.18 -13.63 30.02
N SER A 414 -4.05 -13.05 31.21
CA SER A 414 -3.64 -11.65 31.39
C SER A 414 -2.24 -11.41 30.82
N ARG A 415 -1.31 -12.35 30.99
CA ARG A 415 0.03 -12.28 30.41
C ARG A 415 -0.01 -12.28 28.88
N ALA A 416 -0.79 -13.18 28.28
CA ALA A 416 -0.95 -13.24 26.83
C ALA A 416 -1.56 -11.94 26.26
N VAL A 417 -2.62 -11.42 26.89
CA VAL A 417 -3.24 -10.13 26.52
C VAL A 417 -2.26 -8.98 26.66
N LYS A 418 -1.47 -8.92 27.74
CA LYS A 418 -0.42 -7.89 27.90
C LYS A 418 0.59 -7.93 26.76
N HIS A 419 0.98 -9.11 26.28
CA HIS A 419 1.87 -9.21 25.12
C HIS A 419 1.23 -8.70 23.83
N LEU A 420 -0.07 -8.90 23.62
CA LEU A 420 -0.81 -8.31 22.49
C LEU A 420 -0.85 -6.78 22.56
N ILE A 421 -1.08 -6.22 23.74
CA ILE A 421 -1.17 -4.76 23.92
C ILE A 421 0.22 -4.10 23.83
N LEU A 422 1.27 -4.76 24.32
CA LEU A 422 2.64 -4.27 24.15
C LEU A 422 3.08 -4.23 22.67
N HIS A 423 2.52 -5.09 21.81
CA HIS A 423 2.77 -5.04 20.36
C HIS A 423 2.15 -3.79 19.71
N MET A 424 1.05 -3.27 20.27
CA MET A 424 0.34 -2.10 19.76
C MET A 424 1.25 -0.86 19.59
N ASP A 425 2.26 -0.67 20.46
CA ASP A 425 3.19 0.46 20.38
C ASP A 425 4.16 0.37 19.19
N LYS A 426 4.30 -0.81 18.57
CA LYS A 426 5.10 -1.03 17.35
C LYS A 426 4.28 -1.13 16.08
N ALA A 427 2.96 -1.32 16.21
CA ALA A 427 2.07 -1.45 15.07
C ALA A 427 2.13 -0.18 14.20
N LYS A 428 2.09 -0.37 12.87
CA LYS A 428 2.12 0.75 11.91
C LYS A 428 0.90 1.66 12.07
N ASP A 429 -0.22 1.07 12.46
CA ASP A 429 -1.46 1.73 12.83
C ASP A 429 -1.91 1.22 14.20
N ARG A 430 -1.52 1.94 15.26
CA ARG A 430 -1.79 1.60 16.66
C ARG A 430 -3.25 1.26 16.92
N TYR A 431 -4.18 2.13 16.49
CA TYR A 431 -5.59 1.99 16.81
C TYR A 431 -6.33 1.12 15.79
N GLY A 432 -5.92 1.12 14.52
CA GLY A 432 -6.41 0.14 13.55
C GLY A 432 -6.01 -1.30 13.93
N TYR A 433 -4.83 -1.50 14.51
CA TYR A 433 -4.46 -2.77 15.15
C TYR A 433 -5.41 -3.10 16.31
N LEU A 434 -5.65 -2.16 17.24
CA LEU A 434 -6.53 -2.38 18.38
C LEU A 434 -7.97 -2.73 17.97
N VAL A 435 -8.53 -2.03 16.99
CA VAL A 435 -9.86 -2.31 16.42
C VAL A 435 -9.93 -3.73 15.83
N ARG A 436 -8.87 -4.18 15.16
CA ARG A 436 -8.77 -5.57 14.65
C ARG A 436 -8.64 -6.59 15.78
N VAL A 437 -7.87 -6.30 16.83
CA VAL A 437 -7.79 -7.14 18.03
C VAL A 437 -9.17 -7.26 18.69
N TYR A 438 -9.92 -6.17 18.84
CA TYR A 438 -11.28 -6.21 19.35
C TYR A 438 -12.21 -7.07 18.51
N ASN A 439 -12.08 -7.02 17.18
CA ASN A 439 -12.84 -7.89 16.29
C ASN A 439 -12.58 -9.36 16.59
N GLU A 440 -11.30 -9.75 16.62
CA GLU A 440 -10.92 -11.15 16.81
C GLU A 440 -11.23 -11.65 18.22
N CYS A 441 -11.16 -10.78 19.24
CA CYS A 441 -11.58 -11.11 20.60
C CYS A 441 -13.09 -11.06 20.84
N PHE A 442 -13.89 -10.62 19.87
CA PHE A 442 -15.34 -10.39 20.03
C PHE A 442 -16.12 -11.64 20.46
N LEU A 443 -15.53 -12.82 20.27
CA LEU A 443 -16.10 -14.10 20.66
C LEU A 443 -16.13 -14.34 22.16
N HIS A 444 -15.29 -13.65 22.95
CA HIS A 444 -15.16 -13.94 24.37
C HIS A 444 -15.06 -12.67 25.24
N PRO A 445 -16.13 -12.29 25.96
CA PRO A 445 -16.17 -11.07 26.79
C PRO A 445 -15.02 -10.93 27.79
N ARG A 446 -14.53 -12.06 28.34
CA ARG A 446 -13.39 -12.07 29.28
C ARG A 446 -12.09 -11.57 28.64
N VAL A 447 -11.81 -11.88 27.38
CA VAL A 447 -10.60 -11.38 26.68
C VAL A 447 -10.75 -9.90 26.39
N MET A 448 -11.93 -9.49 25.90
CA MET A 448 -12.23 -8.08 25.63
C MET A 448 -12.06 -7.21 26.89
N ALA A 449 -12.59 -7.66 28.03
CA ALA A 449 -12.44 -6.95 29.31
C ALA A 449 -10.97 -6.83 29.75
N LEU A 450 -10.16 -7.86 29.53
CA LEU A 450 -8.73 -7.80 29.81
C LEU A 450 -7.98 -6.87 28.86
N VAL A 451 -8.33 -6.87 27.57
CA VAL A 451 -7.78 -5.94 26.58
C VAL A 451 -8.09 -4.51 27.01
N GLU A 452 -9.35 -4.19 27.29
CA GLU A 452 -9.80 -2.87 27.73
C GLU A 452 -9.09 -2.39 28.99
N LYS A 453 -8.96 -3.27 30.00
CA LYS A 453 -8.23 -2.98 31.24
C LYS A 453 -6.74 -2.72 31.03
N THR A 454 -6.15 -3.26 29.96
CA THR A 454 -4.70 -3.22 29.71
C THR A 454 -4.31 -2.07 28.78
N VAL A 455 -5.20 -1.64 27.87
CA VAL A 455 -4.91 -0.59 26.91
C VAL A 455 -4.83 0.77 27.59
N VAL A 456 -3.77 1.52 27.25
CA VAL A 456 -3.67 2.95 27.57
C VAL A 456 -4.15 3.74 26.36
N TYR A 457 -5.30 4.38 26.53
CA TYR A 457 -5.87 5.26 25.52
C TYR A 457 -5.30 6.67 25.62
N THR A 458 -5.20 7.33 24.47
CA THR A 458 -4.80 8.73 24.38
C THR A 458 -6.03 9.56 24.07
N LYS A 459 -5.92 10.89 24.26
CA LYS A 459 -6.98 11.84 23.92
C LYS A 459 -7.25 11.94 22.42
N THR A 460 -6.36 11.41 21.58
CA THR A 460 -6.46 11.50 20.12
C THR A 460 -6.27 10.14 19.49
N ILE A 461 -7.33 9.63 18.87
CA ILE A 461 -7.31 8.34 18.18
C ILE A 461 -7.18 8.60 16.67
N GLU A 462 -6.19 8.01 16.04
CA GLU A 462 -6.02 8.04 14.58
C GLU A 462 -6.34 6.66 14.00
N LEU A 463 -7.23 6.61 13.02
CA LEU A 463 -7.69 5.38 12.35
C LEU A 463 -7.40 5.49 10.86
N TYR A 464 -6.71 4.50 10.30
CA TYR A 464 -6.40 4.44 8.88
C TYR A 464 -7.23 3.35 8.18
N THR A 465 -7.74 3.65 6.98
CA THR A 465 -8.51 2.66 6.22
C THR A 465 -7.59 1.70 5.47
N LYS A 466 -7.58 0.44 5.89
CA LYS A 466 -7.50 -0.68 4.95
C LYS A 466 -8.79 -1.51 4.97
N SER A 467 -9.36 -1.75 6.16
CA SER A 467 -10.73 -2.27 6.32
C SER A 467 -11.21 -1.90 7.74
N ILE A 468 -12.08 -0.89 7.90
CA ILE A 468 -12.64 -0.57 9.23
C ILE A 468 -13.76 -1.55 9.54
N LEU A 469 -13.67 -2.15 10.73
CA LEU A 469 -14.70 -3.01 11.28
C LEU A 469 -15.59 -2.17 12.20
N VAL A 470 -16.83 -1.95 11.77
CA VAL A 470 -17.78 -1.02 12.40
C VAL A 470 -18.16 -1.46 13.81
N CYS A 471 -18.43 -2.75 14.01
CA CYS A 471 -18.81 -3.27 15.33
C CYS A 471 -17.70 -3.06 16.39
N PRO A 472 -16.42 -3.41 16.12
CA PRO A 472 -15.32 -3.08 17.02
C PRO A 472 -15.08 -1.58 17.22
N LEU A 473 -15.25 -0.76 16.17
CA LEU A 473 -15.17 0.71 16.30
C LEU A 473 -16.25 1.24 17.25
N LYS A 474 -17.48 0.77 17.09
CA LYS A 474 -18.60 1.13 17.98
C LYS A 474 -18.30 0.74 19.42
N PHE A 475 -17.82 -0.48 19.65
CA PHE A 475 -17.40 -0.94 20.97
C PHE A 475 -16.32 -0.04 21.57
N LEU A 476 -15.29 0.32 20.78
CA LEU A 476 -14.24 1.23 21.22
C LEU A 476 -14.83 2.59 21.67
N LEU A 477 -15.72 3.19 20.86
CA LEU A 477 -16.28 4.51 21.15
C LEU A 477 -17.30 4.51 22.30
N GLU A 478 -17.99 3.40 22.53
CA GLU A 478 -18.91 3.23 23.66
C GLU A 478 -18.18 3.11 25.01
N ASN A 479 -17.01 2.48 25.03
CA ASN A 479 -16.22 2.26 26.25
C ASN A 479 -15.13 3.32 26.46
N HIS A 480 -14.64 3.92 25.38
CA HIS A 480 -13.63 4.97 25.41
C HIS A 480 -13.91 6.04 24.36
N LEU A 481 -14.49 7.15 24.82
CA LEU A 481 -14.77 8.32 23.98
C LEU A 481 -13.56 9.27 23.97
N PRO A 482 -12.77 9.34 22.88
CA PRO A 482 -11.63 10.25 22.82
C PRO A 482 -12.09 11.71 22.66
N ASP A 483 -11.23 12.66 23.03
CA ASP A 483 -11.48 14.08 22.74
C ASP A 483 -11.48 14.34 21.23
N ARG A 484 -10.52 13.72 20.52
CA ARG A 484 -10.33 13.86 19.08
C ARG A 484 -10.22 12.50 18.41
N LEU A 485 -10.86 12.37 17.25
CA LEU A 485 -10.74 11.20 16.39
C LEU A 485 -10.36 11.66 14.98
N ALA A 486 -9.26 11.14 14.44
CA ALA A 486 -8.86 11.34 13.06
C ALA A 486 -9.09 10.08 12.25
N PHE A 487 -9.92 10.20 11.23
CA PHE A 487 -10.27 9.12 10.32
C PHE A 487 -9.66 9.39 8.94
N VAL A 488 -8.65 8.61 8.58
CA VAL A 488 -7.86 8.77 7.35
C VAL A 488 -8.21 7.67 6.35
N VAL A 489 -8.88 8.07 5.27
CA VAL A 489 -9.27 7.21 4.16
C VAL A 489 -8.19 7.23 3.09
N ARG A 490 -7.32 6.20 3.03
CA ARG A 490 -6.17 6.15 2.11
C ARG A 490 -6.52 5.80 0.66
N TYR A 491 -7.56 4.99 0.45
CA TYR A 491 -7.95 4.48 -0.87
C TYR A 491 -9.26 5.13 -1.33
N GLY A 492 -9.31 5.55 -2.60
CA GLY A 492 -10.42 6.32 -3.14
C GLY A 492 -11.75 5.58 -3.18
N ASN A 493 -11.73 4.26 -3.32
CA ASN A 493 -12.96 3.49 -3.34
C ASN A 493 -13.59 3.46 -1.95
N SER A 494 -14.92 3.61 -1.92
CA SER A 494 -15.80 3.33 -0.79
C SER A 494 -15.58 1.90 -0.27
N GLY A 495 -14.50 1.68 0.48
CA GLY A 495 -14.27 0.44 1.19
C GLY A 495 -15.53 0.15 2.01
N ALA A 496 -16.01 -1.09 1.98
CA ALA A 496 -17.27 -1.36 2.66
C ALA A 496 -17.08 -1.12 4.17
N GLY A 497 -18.09 -0.50 4.77
CA GLY A 497 -18.06 -0.06 6.16
C GLY A 497 -17.54 1.37 6.38
N ILE A 498 -17.04 2.10 5.37
CA ILE A 498 -16.65 3.53 5.56
C ILE A 498 -17.88 4.36 5.97
N ASP A 499 -18.98 4.25 5.25
CA ASP A 499 -20.21 4.98 5.55
C ASP A 499 -20.73 4.65 6.95
N GLU A 500 -20.78 3.37 7.29
CA GLU A 500 -21.21 2.88 8.60
C GLU A 500 -20.26 3.35 9.72
N ALA A 501 -18.95 3.41 9.47
CA ALA A 501 -17.97 3.95 10.40
C ALA A 501 -18.19 5.46 10.61
N VAL A 502 -18.37 6.23 9.53
CA VAL A 502 -18.68 7.67 9.61
C VAL A 502 -19.98 7.89 10.35
N SER A 503 -21.03 7.10 10.08
CA SER A 503 -22.29 7.15 10.83
C SER A 503 -22.08 6.87 12.31
N THR A 504 -21.30 5.84 12.65
CA THR A 504 -21.00 5.48 14.04
C THR A 504 -20.28 6.62 14.77
N MET A 505 -19.29 7.24 14.12
CA MET A 505 -18.58 8.40 14.67
C MET A 505 -19.49 9.62 14.75
N ALA A 506 -20.38 9.81 13.78
CA ALA A 506 -21.31 10.93 13.71
C ALA A 506 -22.29 10.98 14.89
N ASP A 507 -22.57 9.84 15.52
CA ASP A 507 -23.45 9.74 16.69
C ASP A 507 -22.76 10.07 18.02
N THR A 508 -21.45 10.35 17.99
CA THR A 508 -20.65 10.68 19.17
C THR A 508 -20.36 12.18 19.30
N GLN A 509 -19.98 12.66 20.49
CA GLN A 509 -19.65 14.08 20.71
C GLN A 509 -18.15 14.40 20.55
N VAL A 510 -17.43 13.64 19.72
CA VAL A 510 -15.98 13.83 19.51
C VAL A 510 -15.67 14.97 18.55
N PHE A 511 -14.46 15.51 18.62
CA PHE A 511 -13.91 16.32 17.53
C PHE A 511 -13.38 15.38 16.43
N LEU A 512 -13.96 15.49 15.24
CA LEU A 512 -13.70 14.59 14.12
C LEU A 512 -12.79 15.25 13.09
N THR A 513 -11.75 14.53 12.66
CA THR A 513 -10.99 14.82 11.44
C THR A 513 -11.35 13.76 10.41
N ILE A 514 -11.76 14.17 9.21
CA ILE A 514 -11.91 13.27 8.07
C ILE A 514 -10.89 13.66 7.01
N ALA A 515 -9.99 12.74 6.68
CA ALA A 515 -8.99 12.93 5.63
C ALA A 515 -9.12 11.86 4.55
N VAL A 516 -9.73 12.21 3.43
CA VAL A 516 -9.86 11.36 2.25
C VAL A 516 -8.68 11.62 1.32
N MET A 517 -7.68 10.74 1.35
CA MET A 517 -6.39 10.89 0.67
C MET A 517 -6.48 10.82 -0.86
N ASN A 518 -7.62 10.43 -1.42
CA ASN A 518 -7.87 10.47 -2.86
C ASN A 518 -7.75 11.89 -3.46
N HIS A 519 -7.80 12.94 -2.63
CA HIS A 519 -7.49 14.31 -3.05
C HIS A 519 -6.05 14.48 -3.56
N MET A 520 -5.12 13.60 -3.16
CA MET A 520 -3.74 13.58 -3.66
C MET A 520 -3.62 12.96 -5.06
N GLY A 521 -4.57 12.10 -5.43
CA GLY A 521 -4.62 11.49 -6.75
C GLY A 521 -5.24 12.46 -7.74
N TRP A 522 -4.44 13.27 -8.42
CA TRP A 522 -4.93 14.22 -9.44
C TRP A 522 -5.79 13.53 -10.51
N GLN A 523 -6.78 14.25 -11.05
CA GLN A 523 -7.77 13.75 -12.04
C GLN A 523 -8.67 12.60 -11.56
N PHE A 524 -8.50 12.11 -10.34
CA PHE A 524 -9.31 11.03 -9.81
C PHE A 524 -10.78 11.46 -9.67
N PRO A 525 -11.76 10.83 -10.32
CA PRO A 525 -13.11 11.40 -10.48
C PRO A 525 -13.92 11.46 -9.18
N GLN A 526 -13.66 10.57 -8.24
CA GLN A 526 -14.49 10.38 -7.05
C GLN A 526 -14.49 11.61 -6.13
N THR A 527 -15.65 11.84 -5.52
CA THR A 527 -15.87 12.91 -4.54
C THR A 527 -16.22 12.32 -3.17
N SER A 528 -16.05 13.12 -2.13
CA SER A 528 -16.34 12.78 -0.73
C SER A 528 -17.63 13.43 -0.24
N ASP A 529 -18.49 13.88 -1.16
CA ASP A 529 -19.71 14.64 -0.86
C ASP A 529 -20.66 13.84 0.05
N HIS A 530 -20.82 12.55 -0.23
CA HIS A 530 -21.66 11.64 0.54
C HIS A 530 -21.23 11.58 2.01
N LEU A 531 -19.93 11.40 2.30
CA LEU A 531 -19.40 11.34 3.67
C LEU A 531 -19.70 12.62 4.45
N ILE A 532 -19.55 13.77 3.80
CA ILE A 532 -19.84 15.07 4.42
C ILE A 532 -21.33 15.26 4.65
N SER A 533 -22.18 14.78 3.73
CA SER A 533 -23.63 14.85 3.88
C SER A 533 -24.13 14.04 5.09
N MET A 534 -23.47 12.91 5.41
CA MET A 534 -23.77 12.11 6.60
C MET A 534 -23.52 12.87 7.91
N LEU A 535 -22.68 13.90 7.87
CA LEU A 535 -22.38 14.73 9.04
C LEU A 535 -23.33 15.92 9.22
N LYS A 536 -24.30 16.15 8.31
CA LYS A 536 -25.17 17.34 8.34
C LYS A 536 -25.87 17.59 9.68
N SER A 537 -26.37 16.51 10.30
CA SER A 537 -27.10 16.54 11.58
C SER A 537 -26.38 15.72 12.66
N SER A 538 -25.06 15.56 12.51
CA SER A 538 -24.22 14.78 13.41
C SER A 538 -24.02 15.49 14.75
N LYS A 539 -23.85 14.69 15.82
CA LYS A 539 -23.39 15.14 17.14
C LYS A 539 -21.88 15.40 17.17
N ALA A 540 -21.14 14.80 16.24
CA ALA A 540 -19.71 14.97 16.13
C ALA A 540 -19.38 16.36 15.60
N LYS A 541 -18.27 16.90 16.07
CA LYS A 541 -17.79 18.23 15.71
C LYS A 541 -16.70 18.08 14.68
N LEU A 542 -17.03 18.22 13.40
CA LEU A 542 -16.04 18.17 12.33
C LEU A 542 -15.06 19.33 12.51
N GLN A 543 -13.82 19.00 12.86
CA GLN A 543 -12.74 19.95 13.12
C GLN A 543 -11.85 20.11 11.90
N ASN A 544 -11.52 19.02 11.22
CA ASN A 544 -10.67 19.07 10.02
C ASN A 544 -11.30 18.23 8.92
N PHE A 545 -11.32 18.78 7.71
CA PHE A 545 -11.68 18.02 6.50
C PHE A 545 -10.60 18.17 5.45
N ILE A 546 -10.18 17.04 4.90
CA ILE A 546 -9.26 16.95 3.77
C ILE A 546 -9.91 16.03 2.74
N GLY A 547 -10.14 16.47 1.51
CA GLY A 547 -10.80 15.61 0.52
C GLY A 547 -11.10 16.28 -0.81
N CYS A 548 -12.11 15.77 -1.51
CA CYS A 548 -12.58 16.31 -2.79
C CYS A 548 -14.11 16.40 -2.78
N ILE A 549 -14.68 17.57 -2.53
CA ILE A 549 -16.13 17.82 -2.52
C ILE A 549 -16.51 18.87 -3.57
N ASN A 550 -17.75 18.78 -4.05
CA ASN A 550 -18.28 19.65 -5.09
C ASN A 550 -18.72 21.02 -4.54
N ALA A 551 -18.93 21.98 -5.44
CA ALA A 551 -19.25 23.36 -5.08
C ALA A 551 -20.54 23.49 -4.25
N LYS A 552 -21.53 22.63 -4.47
CA LYS A 552 -22.78 22.63 -3.69
C LYS A 552 -22.50 22.22 -2.24
N THR A 553 -21.79 21.13 -2.03
CA THR A 553 -21.41 20.65 -0.69
C THR A 553 -20.55 21.68 0.04
N VAL A 554 -19.59 22.31 -0.66
CA VAL A 554 -18.78 23.41 -0.08
C VAL A 554 -19.66 24.55 0.41
N LYS A 555 -20.63 25.00 -0.41
CA LYS A 555 -21.58 26.06 -0.02
C LYS A 555 -22.48 25.66 1.14
N ASP A 556 -22.83 24.39 1.23
CA ASP A 556 -23.68 23.85 2.27
C ASP A 556 -22.95 23.62 3.61
N LEU A 557 -21.60 23.62 3.62
CA LEU A 557 -20.83 23.40 4.86
C LEU A 557 -21.26 24.34 5.99
N SER A 558 -21.52 25.62 5.72
CA SER A 558 -21.93 26.57 6.77
C SER A 558 -23.30 26.28 7.38
N ASN A 559 -24.12 25.47 6.70
CA ASN A 559 -25.47 25.11 7.14
C ASN A 559 -25.48 23.86 8.02
N TYR A 560 -24.36 23.16 8.14
CA TYR A 560 -24.28 21.91 8.91
C TYR A 560 -23.89 22.22 10.36
N GLU A 561 -24.49 21.51 11.31
CA GLU A 561 -24.18 21.77 12.73
C GLU A 561 -22.76 21.31 13.08
N SER A 562 -22.35 20.17 12.51
CA SER A 562 -21.06 19.54 12.76
C SER A 562 -19.86 20.40 12.32
N THR A 563 -20.01 21.18 11.27
CA THR A 563 -18.96 22.01 10.63
C THR A 563 -18.79 23.37 11.29
N LYS A 564 -19.63 23.77 12.25
CA LYS A 564 -19.43 25.00 13.02
C LYS A 564 -18.10 25.04 13.77
N ASN A 565 -17.47 23.88 13.96
CA ASN A 565 -16.16 23.73 14.59
C ASN A 565 -15.05 23.45 13.57
N LEU A 566 -15.30 23.61 12.27
CA LEU A 566 -14.34 23.33 11.22
C LEU A 566 -13.21 24.36 11.25
N VAL A 567 -12.03 23.91 11.69
CA VAL A 567 -10.82 24.71 11.82
C VAL A 567 -9.91 24.60 10.61
N CYS A 568 -9.79 23.41 10.02
CA CYS A 568 -9.00 23.17 8.81
C CYS A 568 -9.89 22.60 7.70
N PHE A 569 -9.87 23.25 6.53
CA PHE A 569 -10.57 22.80 5.35
C PHE A 569 -9.62 22.77 4.16
N ARG A 570 -9.25 21.56 3.74
CA ARG A 570 -8.46 21.31 2.55
C ARG A 570 -9.30 20.59 1.52
N ASN A 571 -9.32 21.10 0.30
CA ASN A 571 -10.13 20.51 -0.75
C ASN A 571 -9.44 20.57 -2.10
N ARG A 572 -9.58 19.49 -2.87
CA ARG A 572 -9.21 19.48 -4.28
C ARG A 572 -10.27 20.16 -5.12
N VAL A 573 -9.82 21.06 -5.99
CA VAL A 573 -10.63 21.99 -6.75
C VAL A 573 -10.52 21.66 -8.23
N LYS A 574 -11.61 21.14 -8.81
CA LYS A 574 -11.66 20.70 -10.21
C LYS A 574 -12.37 21.67 -11.15
N SER A 575 -12.94 22.75 -10.60
CA SER A 575 -13.71 23.72 -11.39
C SER A 575 -13.70 25.09 -10.72
N LEU A 576 -13.96 26.12 -11.53
CA LEU A 576 -14.04 27.51 -11.09
C LEU A 576 -15.15 27.73 -10.04
N GLU A 577 -16.27 27.01 -10.14
CA GLU A 577 -17.36 27.10 -9.17
C GLU A 577 -16.93 26.64 -7.78
N ILE A 578 -16.04 25.64 -7.71
CA ILE A 578 -15.47 25.17 -6.43
C ILE A 578 -14.51 26.23 -5.87
N VAL A 579 -13.65 26.85 -6.71
CA VAL A 579 -12.78 27.96 -6.28
C VAL A 579 -13.62 29.05 -5.60
N GLN A 580 -14.66 29.51 -6.27
CA GLN A 580 -15.55 30.56 -5.76
C GLN A 580 -16.23 30.12 -4.45
N ALA A 581 -16.77 28.90 -4.43
CA ALA A 581 -17.42 28.36 -3.23
C ALA A 581 -16.46 28.32 -2.04
N MET A 582 -15.21 27.89 -2.24
CA MET A 582 -14.19 27.80 -1.19
C MET A 582 -13.78 29.16 -0.65
N LEU A 583 -13.62 30.15 -1.53
CA LEU A 583 -13.29 31.52 -1.13
C LEU A 583 -14.40 32.20 -0.31
N ASP A 584 -15.66 31.75 -0.44
CA ASP A 584 -16.77 32.24 0.38
C ASP A 584 -16.82 31.60 1.78
N VAL A 585 -16.28 30.40 1.97
CA VAL A 585 -16.40 29.63 3.23
C VAL A 585 -15.89 30.40 4.46
N PRO A 586 -14.73 31.08 4.44
CA PRO A 586 -14.22 31.79 5.62
C PRO A 586 -15.18 32.82 6.20
N SER A 587 -16.01 33.44 5.36
CA SER A 587 -17.01 34.42 5.81
C SER A 587 -18.21 33.78 6.53
N LYS A 588 -18.43 32.47 6.32
CA LYS A 588 -19.58 31.73 6.82
C LYS A 588 -19.25 30.77 7.95
N ILE A 589 -17.98 30.41 8.12
CA ILE A 589 -17.50 29.52 9.18
C ILE A 589 -16.44 30.28 10.01
N PRO A 590 -16.84 30.98 11.08
CA PRO A 590 -15.94 31.83 11.85
C PRO A 590 -14.79 31.07 12.55
N SER A 591 -14.94 29.77 12.76
CA SER A 591 -13.92 28.90 13.35
C SER A 591 -12.84 28.46 12.35
N LEU A 592 -13.03 28.74 11.05
CA LEU A 592 -12.10 28.32 10.01
C LEU A 592 -10.80 29.13 10.07
N MET A 593 -9.75 28.46 10.51
CA MET A 593 -8.42 29.03 10.66
C MET A 593 -7.50 28.73 9.47
N TRP A 594 -7.67 27.57 8.83
CA TRP A 594 -6.82 27.13 7.71
C TRP A 594 -7.68 26.66 6.53
N LEU A 595 -7.52 27.33 5.40
CA LEU A 595 -8.08 26.95 4.11
C LEU A 595 -6.96 26.55 3.16
N GLU A 596 -7.07 25.38 2.54
CA GLU A 596 -6.11 24.91 1.54
C GLU A 596 -6.81 24.45 0.27
N MET A 597 -6.35 24.96 -0.88
CA MET A 597 -6.91 24.65 -2.20
C MET A 597 -5.88 23.90 -3.06
N ASP A 598 -6.19 22.65 -3.40
CA ASP A 598 -5.43 21.85 -4.36
C ASP A 598 -6.04 22.02 -5.76
N LEU A 599 -5.49 22.92 -6.59
CA LEU A 599 -6.04 23.28 -7.90
C LEU A 599 -5.72 22.19 -8.95
N ASP A 600 -6.76 21.49 -9.40
CA ASP A 600 -6.75 20.40 -10.38
C ASP A 600 -7.64 20.77 -11.58
N LEU A 601 -7.39 21.94 -12.16
CA LEU A 601 -8.07 22.51 -13.31
C LEU A 601 -7.06 23.29 -14.19
N PRO A 602 -7.36 23.56 -15.47
CA PRO A 602 -6.52 24.40 -16.32
C PRO A 602 -6.30 25.79 -15.71
N LEU A 603 -5.03 26.22 -15.59
CA LEU A 603 -4.67 27.46 -14.88
C LEU A 603 -5.22 28.73 -15.56
N ALA A 604 -5.41 28.70 -16.88
CA ALA A 604 -6.03 29.78 -17.63
C ALA A 604 -7.48 30.07 -17.17
N GLU A 605 -8.21 29.08 -16.63
CA GLU A 605 -9.57 29.30 -16.12
C GLU A 605 -9.61 30.21 -14.88
N LEU A 606 -8.48 30.32 -14.15
CA LEU A 606 -8.37 31.13 -12.93
C LEU A 606 -8.44 32.64 -13.22
N GLU A 607 -8.28 33.07 -14.47
CA GLU A 607 -8.43 34.47 -14.86
C GLU A 607 -9.83 35.02 -14.51
N ASN A 608 -10.84 34.16 -14.57
CA ASN A 608 -12.25 34.50 -14.37
C ASN A 608 -12.67 34.53 -12.89
N VAL A 609 -11.75 34.32 -11.96
CA VAL A 609 -12.05 34.39 -10.51
C VAL A 609 -12.36 35.83 -10.12
N ILE A 610 -13.55 36.04 -9.54
CA ILE A 610 -14.03 37.34 -9.07
C ILE A 610 -13.64 37.53 -7.59
N LYS A 611 -13.22 38.76 -7.23
CA LYS A 611 -12.58 39.13 -5.94
C LYS A 611 -13.29 38.64 -4.67
N PRO A 612 -12.51 38.10 -3.73
CA PRO A 612 -12.71 38.31 -2.30
C PRO A 612 -11.50 39.02 -1.65
N LYS A 613 -11.71 39.88 -0.66
CA LYS A 613 -10.69 40.28 0.32
C LYS A 613 -11.31 40.45 1.72
N LYS A 614 -11.48 39.33 2.41
CA LYS A 614 -10.93 39.08 3.76
C LYS A 614 -10.85 37.56 3.86
N ILE A 615 -9.65 37.01 3.90
CA ILE A 615 -9.43 35.56 3.84
C ILE A 615 -9.05 35.05 5.23
N THR A 616 -9.31 33.76 5.44
CA THR A 616 -8.96 32.98 6.63
C THR A 616 -7.52 33.24 7.10
N PRO A 617 -7.23 33.08 8.41
CA PRO A 617 -5.90 33.34 8.97
C PRO A 617 -4.74 32.64 8.24
N LEU A 618 -4.92 31.39 7.83
CA LEU A 618 -3.95 30.61 7.05
C LEU A 618 -4.58 30.18 5.72
N LEU A 619 -3.90 30.54 4.63
CA LEU A 619 -4.33 30.24 3.27
C LEU A 619 -3.19 29.60 2.48
N ASP A 620 -3.42 28.37 2.05
CA ASP A 620 -2.47 27.61 1.23
C ASP A 620 -3.07 27.32 -0.15
N ILE A 621 -2.26 27.51 -1.19
CA ILE A 621 -2.67 27.27 -2.57
C ILE A 621 -1.67 26.33 -3.23
N ARG A 622 -2.17 25.25 -3.83
CA ARG A 622 -1.35 24.32 -4.61
C ARG A 622 -1.74 24.35 -6.08
N PHE A 623 -0.74 24.51 -6.92
CA PHE A 623 -0.85 24.45 -8.37
C PHE A 623 -0.17 23.18 -8.87
N LYS A 624 -0.77 22.53 -9.86
CA LYS A 624 -0.25 21.33 -10.51
C LYS A 624 0.26 21.67 -11.90
N ASN A 625 1.33 21.01 -12.34
CA ASN A 625 1.81 21.04 -13.72
C ASN A 625 2.11 22.46 -14.25
N ALA A 626 2.43 23.39 -13.34
CA ALA A 626 2.76 24.74 -13.73
C ALA A 626 4.03 24.78 -14.60
N THR A 627 4.03 25.67 -15.57
CA THR A 627 5.17 26.00 -16.43
C THR A 627 5.53 27.47 -16.26
N ASP A 628 6.65 27.91 -16.82
CA ASP A 628 7.02 29.34 -16.81
C ASP A 628 5.97 30.23 -17.50
N GLN A 629 5.24 29.69 -18.49
CA GLN A 629 4.16 30.41 -19.19
C GLN A 629 2.95 30.64 -18.29
N ASP A 630 2.77 29.82 -17.25
CA ASP A 630 1.65 29.92 -16.33
C ASP A 630 1.86 30.93 -15.19
N ILE A 631 3.12 31.35 -14.97
CA ILE A 631 3.48 32.23 -13.86
C ILE A 631 2.69 33.56 -13.85
N PRO A 632 2.44 34.23 -14.99
CA PRO A 632 1.59 35.42 -15.03
C PRO A 632 0.17 35.13 -14.53
N PHE A 633 -0.47 34.05 -14.98
CA PHE A 633 -1.83 33.68 -14.56
C PHE A 633 -1.87 33.33 -13.06
N ILE A 634 -0.86 32.60 -12.56
CA ILE A 634 -0.71 32.27 -11.14
C ILE A 634 -0.58 33.56 -10.31
N CYS A 635 0.28 34.50 -10.73
CA CYS A 635 0.46 35.77 -10.05
C CYS A 635 -0.85 36.57 -10.00
N ASP A 636 -1.54 36.70 -11.13
CA ASP A 636 -2.79 37.46 -11.22
C ASP A 636 -3.89 36.85 -10.36
N PHE A 637 -4.02 35.52 -10.35
CA PHE A 637 -4.95 34.81 -9.48
C PHE A 637 -4.64 35.04 -7.99
N LEU A 638 -3.38 34.85 -7.58
CA LEU A 638 -2.96 35.06 -6.19
C LEU A 638 -3.20 36.52 -5.76
N LEU A 639 -2.91 37.50 -6.62
CA LEU A 639 -3.14 38.91 -6.29
C LEU A 639 -4.63 39.30 -6.21
N LYS A 640 -5.50 38.56 -6.92
CA LYS A 640 -6.96 38.75 -6.86
C LYS A 640 -7.56 38.24 -5.55
N ILE A 641 -7.08 37.12 -5.03
CA ILE A 641 -7.68 36.49 -3.85
C ILE A 641 -7.08 37.05 -2.54
N SER A 642 -5.76 37.06 -2.34
CA SER A 642 -5.17 37.47 -1.06
C SER A 642 -3.95 38.36 -1.23
N SER A 643 -3.68 39.19 -0.21
CA SER A 643 -2.37 39.84 -0.04
C SER A 643 -1.42 39.00 0.80
N ARG A 644 -1.86 37.85 1.33
CA ARG A 644 -1.07 37.04 2.24
C ARG A 644 -1.41 35.55 2.14
N TYR A 645 -0.37 34.72 2.16
CA TYR A 645 -0.46 33.27 2.09
C TYR A 645 0.42 32.65 3.16
N SER A 646 -0.08 31.60 3.81
CA SER A 646 0.76 30.74 4.64
C SER A 646 1.57 29.77 3.79
N GLY A 647 1.12 29.46 2.57
CA GLY A 647 1.86 28.59 1.65
C GLY A 647 1.44 28.73 0.18
N VAL A 648 2.42 28.78 -0.71
CA VAL A 648 2.21 28.67 -2.16
C VAL A 648 3.05 27.52 -2.68
N HIS A 649 2.39 26.53 -3.29
CA HIS A 649 3.04 25.31 -3.74
C HIS A 649 2.88 25.09 -5.23
N LEU A 650 3.98 24.84 -5.92
CA LEU A 650 3.99 24.38 -7.32
C LEU A 650 4.43 22.92 -7.34
N ARG A 651 3.48 21.99 -7.48
CA ARG A 651 3.74 20.53 -7.47
C ARG A 651 3.75 19.99 -8.89
N THR A 652 4.60 18.99 -9.13
CA THR A 652 4.80 18.36 -10.45
C THR A 652 4.97 19.38 -11.57
N SER A 653 5.68 20.48 -11.29
CA SER A 653 5.85 21.60 -12.21
C SER A 653 7.06 21.39 -13.13
N SER A 654 7.17 22.22 -14.17
CA SER A 654 8.40 22.37 -14.98
C SER A 654 8.96 23.79 -14.87
N VAL A 655 8.57 24.51 -13.82
CA VAL A 655 8.97 25.91 -13.59
C VAL A 655 10.47 25.99 -13.36
N THR A 656 11.13 26.87 -14.11
CA THR A 656 12.57 27.07 -14.01
C THR A 656 12.90 27.89 -12.76
N VAL A 657 14.20 27.98 -12.43
CA VAL A 657 14.65 28.90 -11.39
C VAL A 657 14.29 30.35 -11.73
N LYS A 658 14.42 30.75 -13.00
CA LYS A 658 14.04 32.10 -13.46
C LYS A 658 12.54 32.35 -13.30
N GLY A 659 11.71 31.36 -13.65
CA GLY A 659 10.26 31.40 -13.42
C GLY A 659 9.90 31.56 -11.95
N THR A 660 10.59 30.83 -11.07
CA THR A 660 10.46 30.92 -9.61
C THR A 660 10.81 32.31 -9.08
N ILE A 661 11.96 32.85 -9.49
CA ILE A 661 12.39 34.21 -9.12
C ILE A 661 11.37 35.24 -9.64
N HIS A 662 10.86 35.07 -10.86
CA HIS A 662 9.87 35.95 -11.45
C HIS A 662 8.55 35.96 -10.66
N LEU A 663 8.04 34.79 -10.27
CA LEU A 663 6.87 34.64 -9.40
C LEU A 663 7.06 35.41 -8.10
N LEU A 664 8.15 35.13 -7.36
CA LEU A 664 8.40 35.74 -6.05
C LEU A 664 8.59 37.26 -6.16
N LYS A 665 9.38 37.73 -7.14
CA LYS A 665 9.57 39.17 -7.40
C LYS A 665 8.24 39.86 -7.71
N THR A 666 7.38 39.25 -8.52
CA THR A 666 6.10 39.83 -8.92
C THR A 666 5.16 39.95 -7.73
N LEU A 667 5.06 38.90 -6.91
CA LEU A 667 4.25 38.90 -5.69
C LEU A 667 4.74 39.96 -4.69
N PHE A 668 6.05 40.00 -4.38
CA PHE A 668 6.61 40.99 -3.44
C PHE A 668 6.45 42.43 -3.94
N LYS A 669 6.69 42.68 -5.23
CA LYS A 669 6.51 44.02 -5.84
C LYS A 669 5.07 44.53 -5.71
N LYS A 670 4.10 43.62 -5.62
CA LYS A 670 2.66 43.94 -5.49
C LYS A 670 2.16 43.87 -4.05
N GLY A 671 3.06 43.74 -3.07
CA GLY A 671 2.73 43.72 -1.64
C GLY A 671 2.04 42.42 -1.20
N CYS A 672 2.30 41.31 -1.89
CA CYS A 672 1.86 39.99 -1.46
C CYS A 672 2.93 39.34 -0.56
N TYR A 673 2.51 38.82 0.59
CA TYR A 673 3.39 38.19 1.58
C TYR A 673 3.18 36.67 1.60
N LEU A 674 4.27 35.92 1.74
CA LEU A 674 4.28 34.44 1.73
C LEU A 674 4.54 33.87 3.13
N ASN A 675 3.96 34.54 4.12
CA ASN A 675 3.96 34.16 5.52
C ASN A 675 2.66 34.69 6.17
N ALA A 676 2.09 33.94 7.11
CA ALA A 676 0.90 34.35 7.85
C ALA A 676 1.13 35.57 8.75
N GLU A 677 0.05 36.19 9.24
CA GLU A 677 0.11 37.28 10.21
C GLU A 677 0.53 36.76 11.59
N LYS A 678 1.20 37.60 12.39
CA LYS A 678 1.69 37.18 13.72
C LYS A 678 0.56 36.72 14.64
N GLU A 679 -0.59 37.38 14.54
CA GLU A 679 -1.80 37.07 15.28
C GLU A 679 -2.35 35.70 14.87
N ALA A 680 -2.40 35.43 13.55
CA ALA A 680 -2.82 34.14 12.99
C ALA A 680 -1.87 33.02 13.42
N ILE A 681 -0.55 33.26 13.42
CA ILE A 681 0.47 32.31 13.88
C ILE A 681 0.27 32.00 15.37
N ALA A 682 0.05 33.02 16.19
CA ALA A 682 -0.17 32.84 17.63
C ALA A 682 -1.47 32.06 17.92
N GLU A 683 -2.54 32.33 17.18
CA GLU A 683 -3.80 31.59 17.27
C GLU A 683 -3.63 30.13 16.83
N TYR A 684 -2.98 29.91 15.69
CA TYR A 684 -2.60 28.58 15.20
C TYR A 684 -1.81 27.80 16.24
N ARG A 685 -0.78 28.41 16.83
CA ARG A 685 0.07 27.78 17.84
C ARG A 685 -0.74 27.35 19.07
N LYS A 686 -1.66 28.18 19.55
CA LYS A 686 -2.55 27.85 20.68
C LYS A 686 -3.50 26.71 20.36
N TRP A 687 -4.02 26.65 19.13
CA TRP A 687 -4.89 25.57 18.69
C TRP A 687 -4.13 24.25 18.46
N ARG A 688 -2.96 24.34 17.82
CA ARG A 688 -2.16 23.20 17.37
C ARG A 688 -1.43 22.52 18.52
N TYR A 689 -0.85 23.30 19.43
CA TYR A 689 0.05 22.81 20.47
C TYR A 689 -0.61 22.87 21.86
N PRO A 690 -0.98 21.72 22.45
CA PRO A 690 -1.58 21.68 23.79
C PRO A 690 -0.78 22.41 24.88
N PRO A 691 0.57 22.41 24.90
CA PRO A 691 1.32 23.18 25.91
C PRO A 691 1.08 24.70 25.85
N LEU A 692 0.68 25.23 24.68
CA LEU A 692 0.52 26.66 24.46
C LEU A 692 -0.92 27.15 24.69
N CYS A 693 -1.90 26.25 24.72
CA CYS A 693 -3.32 26.61 24.77
C CYS A 693 -3.71 27.33 26.09
N ASN A 694 -3.03 27.01 27.19
CA ASN A 694 -3.31 27.53 28.53
C ASN A 694 -2.45 28.74 28.91
N LEU A 695 -1.63 29.26 27.99
CA LEU A 695 -0.81 30.43 28.27
C LEU A 695 -1.70 31.68 28.48
N PRO A 696 -1.29 32.61 29.37
CA PRO A 696 -2.03 33.85 29.60
C PRO A 696 -2.39 34.58 28.30
N LYS A 697 -3.57 35.21 28.28
CA LYS A 697 -3.93 36.11 27.18
C LYS A 697 -2.88 37.24 27.11
N GLY A 698 -2.32 37.47 25.92
CA GLY A 698 -1.26 38.45 25.69
C GLY A 698 0.16 37.89 25.70
N THR A 699 0.38 36.60 26.01
CA THR A 699 1.71 35.98 25.82
C THR A 699 2.10 36.02 24.34
N GLU A 700 3.25 36.63 24.05
CA GLU A 700 3.79 36.75 22.71
C GLU A 700 4.38 35.41 22.26
N LEU A 701 3.76 34.80 21.25
CA LEU A 701 4.17 33.51 20.70
C LEU A 701 5.04 33.72 19.47
N THR A 702 6.25 34.24 19.67
CA THR A 702 7.28 34.34 18.61
C THR A 702 8.01 33.01 18.40
N ASP A 703 8.76 32.90 17.30
CA ASP A 703 9.50 31.68 16.95
C ASP A 703 10.58 31.36 18.00
N GLU A 704 11.24 32.40 18.51
CA GLU A 704 12.26 32.31 19.57
C GLU A 704 11.66 31.82 20.90
N ASN A 705 10.45 32.26 21.22
CA ASN A 705 9.78 31.90 22.47
C ASN A 705 9.14 30.51 22.40
N VAL A 706 8.57 30.14 21.26
CA VAL A 706 7.79 28.92 21.10
C VAL A 706 8.66 27.69 20.88
N LYS A 707 9.74 27.82 20.11
CA LYS A 707 10.63 26.71 19.78
C LYS A 707 11.18 25.97 21.01
N PRO A 708 11.64 26.65 22.08
CA PRO A 708 12.03 25.97 23.33
C PRO A 708 10.87 25.25 24.04
N MET A 709 9.63 25.72 23.88
CA MET A 709 8.45 25.15 24.54
C MET A 709 7.93 23.90 23.83
N ILE A 710 7.93 23.89 22.49
CA ILE A 710 7.46 22.73 21.70
C ILE A 710 8.61 21.79 21.30
N GLY A 711 9.86 22.25 21.38
CA GLY A 711 11.07 21.46 21.11
C GLY A 711 11.53 21.44 19.65
N PHE A 712 10.85 22.14 18.73
CA PHE A 712 11.18 22.16 17.29
C PHE A 712 10.74 23.45 16.60
N ASP A 713 11.16 23.63 15.35
CA ASP A 713 10.82 24.77 14.50
C ASP A 713 9.54 24.50 13.70
N ASP A 714 8.51 25.31 13.89
CA ASP A 714 7.18 25.18 13.28
C ASP A 714 6.93 26.16 12.12
N CYS A 715 7.93 26.93 11.66
CA CYS A 715 7.76 27.93 10.59
C CYS A 715 7.17 27.37 9.29
N HIS A 716 7.48 26.11 9.00
CA HIS A 716 6.95 25.38 7.86
C HIS A 716 5.44 25.09 7.95
N HIS A 717 4.72 25.59 8.95
CA HIS A 717 3.25 25.52 9.01
C HIS A 717 2.55 26.83 8.66
N TYR A 718 3.28 27.94 8.61
CA TYR A 718 2.71 29.27 8.34
C TYR A 718 3.54 30.12 7.37
N SER A 719 4.59 29.53 6.79
CA SER A 719 5.36 30.04 5.65
C SER A 719 5.78 28.87 4.73
N ASP A 720 4.92 27.87 4.52
CA ASP A 720 5.21 26.68 3.73
C ASP A 720 5.16 26.93 2.22
N ASN A 721 6.25 27.44 1.65
CA ASN A 721 6.35 27.62 0.19
C ASN A 721 7.16 26.46 -0.40
N ASP A 722 6.57 25.63 -1.27
CA ASP A 722 7.25 24.45 -1.85
C ASP A 722 7.09 24.41 -3.38
N ILE A 723 8.19 24.57 -4.10
CA ILE A 723 8.25 24.49 -5.56
C ILE A 723 9.00 23.22 -5.93
N ARG A 724 8.31 22.27 -6.56
CA ARG A 724 8.88 21.01 -7.06
C ARG A 724 8.82 21.01 -8.58
N SER A 725 9.98 21.05 -9.20
CA SER A 725 10.16 21.17 -10.65
C SER A 725 10.88 19.95 -11.23
N SER A 726 10.51 19.53 -12.43
CA SER A 726 11.26 18.56 -13.23
C SER A 726 12.45 19.19 -13.97
N TYR A 727 12.63 20.51 -13.88
CA TYR A 727 13.73 21.23 -14.51
C TYR A 727 15.10 20.74 -14.00
N ILE A 728 16.09 20.68 -14.87
CA ILE A 728 17.49 20.44 -14.51
C ILE A 728 18.16 21.80 -14.40
N ALA A 729 18.53 22.19 -13.19
CA ALA A 729 19.14 23.50 -12.93
C ALA A 729 20.66 23.47 -13.13
N SER A 730 21.21 24.54 -13.70
CA SER A 730 22.67 24.77 -13.69
C SER A 730 23.13 25.28 -12.32
N GLU A 731 24.43 25.23 -12.03
CA GLU A 731 24.99 25.84 -10.80
C GLU A 731 24.70 27.35 -10.75
N ASP A 732 24.81 28.05 -11.89
CA ASP A 732 24.49 29.49 -12.01
C ASP A 732 23.03 29.79 -11.69
N ASP A 733 22.10 28.91 -12.08
CA ASP A 733 20.69 29.03 -11.71
C ASP A 733 20.56 28.96 -10.18
N ILE A 734 21.18 27.97 -9.53
CA ILE A 734 21.11 27.78 -8.08
C ILE A 734 21.75 28.96 -7.32
N LEU A 735 22.88 29.47 -7.79
CA LEU A 735 23.50 30.68 -7.25
C LEU A 735 22.58 31.90 -7.38
N SER A 736 21.94 32.07 -8.54
CA SER A 736 20.98 33.15 -8.78
C SER A 736 19.77 33.08 -7.85
N LEU A 737 19.24 31.87 -7.61
CA LEU A 737 18.15 31.65 -6.67
C LEU A 737 18.59 31.97 -5.24
N THR A 738 19.75 31.48 -4.84
CA THR A 738 20.31 31.68 -3.49
C THR A 738 20.47 33.16 -3.20
N TYR A 739 21.13 33.91 -4.09
CA TYR A 739 21.31 35.36 -3.95
C TYR A 739 19.98 36.11 -3.85
N PHE A 740 19.00 35.74 -4.69
CA PHE A 740 17.67 36.34 -4.60
C PHE A 740 17.01 36.05 -3.24
N LEU A 741 17.09 34.81 -2.77
CA LEU A 741 16.51 34.38 -1.50
C LEU A 741 17.20 35.04 -0.29
N GLU A 742 18.49 35.35 -0.34
CA GLU A 742 19.19 36.12 0.70
C GLU A 742 18.59 37.52 0.84
N SER A 743 18.31 38.18 -0.29
CA SER A 743 17.71 39.52 -0.31
C SER A 743 16.22 39.54 0.09
N ALA A 744 15.54 38.38 0.08
CA ALA A 744 14.11 38.27 0.35
C ALA A 744 13.81 38.11 1.86
N GLU A 745 14.19 39.08 2.70
CA GLU A 745 14.11 38.99 4.16
C GLU A 745 12.73 38.58 4.71
N THR A 746 11.65 38.98 4.07
CA THR A 746 10.27 38.67 4.50
C THR A 746 9.86 37.22 4.29
N LEU A 747 10.60 36.47 3.46
CA LEU A 747 10.32 35.07 3.19
C LEU A 747 11.05 34.20 4.22
N GLN A 748 10.31 33.71 5.21
CA GLN A 748 10.87 32.93 6.31
C GLN A 748 11.21 31.50 5.89
N TYR A 749 10.34 30.85 5.12
CA TYR A 749 10.58 29.50 4.64
C TYR A 749 10.19 29.33 3.17
N ILE A 750 11.08 28.72 2.39
CA ILE A 750 10.79 28.24 1.04
C ILE A 750 11.69 27.06 0.72
N ARG A 751 11.12 26.10 0.00
CA ARG A 751 11.82 24.95 -0.53
C ARG A 751 11.65 24.90 -2.04
N TYR A 752 12.76 24.94 -2.76
CA TYR A 752 12.82 24.70 -4.20
C TYR A 752 13.52 23.36 -4.43
N VAL A 753 12.83 22.44 -5.07
CA VAL A 753 13.35 21.12 -5.44
C VAL A 753 13.27 21.01 -6.95
N CYS A 754 14.39 20.76 -7.61
CA CYS A 754 14.44 20.45 -9.03
C CYS A 754 15.02 19.03 -9.24
N ALA A 755 15.24 18.62 -10.49
CA ALA A 755 15.70 17.26 -10.78
C ALA A 755 17.06 16.92 -10.14
N ASN A 756 17.94 17.90 -9.99
CA ASN A 756 19.32 17.72 -9.55
C ASN A 756 19.72 18.55 -8.32
N PHE A 757 18.88 19.45 -7.81
CA PHE A 757 19.17 20.26 -6.63
C PHE A 757 17.97 20.45 -5.70
N MET A 758 18.26 20.68 -4.42
CA MET A 758 17.31 21.14 -3.42
C MET A 758 17.87 22.39 -2.74
N VAL A 759 17.15 23.51 -2.83
CA VAL A 759 17.46 24.75 -2.13
C VAL A 759 16.38 25.00 -1.08
N THR A 760 16.78 25.14 0.18
CA THR A 760 15.88 25.47 1.29
C THR A 760 16.35 26.74 1.97
N LYS A 761 15.47 27.73 2.07
CA LYS A 761 15.64 28.87 2.98
C LYS A 761 14.80 28.62 4.22
N ASN A 762 15.39 28.85 5.39
CA ASN A 762 14.71 28.86 6.68
C ASN A 762 15.35 29.91 7.60
N ASN A 763 14.91 29.97 8.86
CA ASN A 763 15.43 30.92 9.87
C ASN A 763 16.93 30.74 10.19
N LYS A 764 17.57 29.65 9.77
CA LYS A 764 19.02 29.41 9.96
C LYS A 764 19.86 29.87 8.76
N GLY A 765 19.24 30.27 7.66
CA GLY A 765 19.91 30.65 6.42
C GLY A 765 19.44 29.82 5.23
N ILE A 766 20.28 29.77 4.19
CA ILE A 766 19.99 29.05 2.95
C ILE A 766 20.92 27.84 2.86
N ASN A 767 20.34 26.71 2.47
CA ASN A 767 21.06 25.47 2.24
C ASN A 767 20.72 24.95 0.83
N ALA A 768 21.74 24.78 0.00
CA ALA A 768 21.62 24.20 -1.33
C ALA A 768 22.38 22.87 -1.38
N ASN A 769 21.67 21.79 -1.70
CA ASN A 769 22.24 20.44 -1.82
C ASN A 769 22.04 19.89 -3.23
N LEU A 770 23.06 19.22 -3.76
CA LEU A 770 22.94 18.39 -4.95
C LEU A 770 22.10 17.15 -4.60
N ILE A 771 21.08 16.86 -5.40
CA ILE A 771 20.33 15.61 -5.34
C ILE A 771 21.09 14.61 -6.20
N LYS A 772 21.94 13.79 -5.58
CA LYS A 772 22.50 12.62 -6.28
C LYS A 772 21.35 11.64 -6.52
N ALA A 773 21.17 11.22 -7.77
CA ALA A 773 20.20 10.17 -8.10
C ALA A 773 20.42 8.97 -7.17
N GLY A 774 19.44 8.68 -6.32
CA GLY A 774 19.39 7.44 -5.53
C GLY A 774 19.69 7.50 -4.02
N VAL A 775 20.18 8.58 -3.40
CA VAL A 775 20.48 8.54 -1.94
C VAL A 775 20.20 9.86 -1.20
N TRP A 776 19.25 9.84 -0.25
CA TRP A 776 19.05 10.91 0.73
C TRP A 776 20.14 10.83 1.82
N TYR A 777 21.30 11.45 1.62
CA TYR A 777 22.25 11.69 2.71
C TYR A 777 21.99 13.06 3.36
N VAL A 778 21.62 13.05 4.63
CA VAL A 778 21.82 14.22 5.51
C VAL A 778 23.30 14.30 5.82
N GLN A 779 24.03 15.14 5.07
CA GLN A 779 25.42 15.45 5.42
C GLN A 779 25.41 16.49 6.55
N THR A 780 25.58 16.04 7.79
CA THR A 780 26.05 16.93 8.86
C THR A 780 27.54 17.16 8.63
N THR A 781 27.91 18.34 8.14
CA THR A 781 29.30 18.79 8.16
C THR A 781 29.79 18.91 9.60
N PRO A 782 31.00 18.40 9.94
CA PRO A 782 31.70 18.79 11.15
C PRO A 782 32.46 20.10 10.90
N ARG A 783 32.22 21.07 11.80
CA ARG A 783 32.95 22.33 12.09
C ARG A 783 33.66 23.08 10.96
#